data_AF-A0A5C7B5A0-F1
#
_entry.id   AF-A0A5C7B5A0-F1
#
_cell.length_a   1.000
_cell.length_b   1.000
_cell.length_c   1.000
_cell.angle_alpha   90.00
_cell.angle_beta   90.00
_cell.angle_gamma   90.00
#
_symmetry.space_group_name_H-M   'P 1'
#
loop_
_entity.id
_entity.type
_entity.pdbx_description
1 polymer ?
#
loop_
_entity_poly.entity_id
_entity_poly.type
_entity_poly.pdbx_seq_one_letter_code
_entity_poly.pdbx_strand_id
1 'polypeptide(L)'
;MKTKLLHKAYLLTVFCLLTSLFINAQTTFTYSGSGDWTDTANWSPSYPGTTINTADTVIINGSVDIFTSITNLGTINNSGTLNILSNLDNSGSLTNTGTLDIDFLDNTGIITNSLTLNLSGFIDNNNGTITNTAAGTLTIENFSDLFNSGTITNIGTLDNLGTLLSFDTLDNSGTFNNSGTADILSELDNSGALTNTGTLDIDFLDNTGIITNSLTLNLSGFIDNNNGTITNTVAGTLTIENFSDLFNSGTITNIGILDNLGTLLNFDTIDNSGTLNNSGAIDSPSFDFDNSGTLTGINTSHQRDFNNAGVLSPGNSPGTYTFNDSYTHESTATLTTELESTTNFDIVAVTGTANLSGTLDVNLLNGFTPSLGDTFTILTAGTVSGTFATTNLPTGYTWSVNYSATEVVLEVIPNTFTYSDSGDWTDTANWSPWYPGTTINTADTVIINGSVDTFTSITNLGTINNSGTLNILSNLDNSGSLTNTGTLDIDFLDNTGIITNSLTLNLSGFIDNNNGTITNTAAGTLTIENFSDLFNSGTITNIGTLDNLGTLLSFDTLDNSGTFNNSGTADILSELDNSGALTNTGTLDIDFLDNTGIITNSLTLNLSGFIDNNNGTITNTVAGTLTIENFSDLFNSGTITNIGILDNLGTLLNFDTIDNSGTLNNLGALDSPSFDFDNSGTLTGINTSHQRDFNNAGVLSPGNSPGTYTFNDSYTHESTATLTTELESTTNFDIVAVTGTANLNGTLDVNLLNGFTPSLGDTFTILTAGTVSGTFATTNLPTGYTWSVNYSATEVILEVASTLSSQDFDVLSFSLYPNPAKDQFTIQLDLASKLEKVNIYNMLGQVVLTTKVTNIDSSNLASGSYFVEVITSKGKTTKKLILE
;
A
#
# COMPACT_ATOMS: atom_id res chain seq x y z
N MET A 1 24.29 -131.55 40.99
CA MET A 1 25.37 -130.59 41.29
C MET A 1 24.86 -129.23 40.83
N LYS A 2 24.48 -128.27 41.65
CA LYS A 2 24.47 -128.07 43.11
C LYS A 2 23.35 -127.03 43.27
N THR A 3 22.16 -127.33 43.80
CA THR A 3 21.88 -127.50 45.24
C THR A 3 22.90 -126.77 46.12
N LYS A 4 22.54 -125.54 46.48
CA LYS A 4 23.04 -124.66 47.56
C LYS A 4 23.29 -123.21 47.12
N LEU A 5 22.32 -122.60 46.44
CA LEU A 5 22.08 -121.15 46.55
C LEU A 5 20.58 -120.79 46.56
N LEU A 6 19.72 -121.80 46.71
CA LEU A 6 18.25 -121.68 46.73
C LEU A 6 17.68 -121.45 48.14
N HIS A 7 18.49 -121.02 49.11
CA HIS A 7 18.06 -120.75 50.50
C HIS A 7 18.53 -119.39 51.06
N LYS A 8 19.21 -118.56 50.24
CA LYS A 8 19.51 -117.15 50.59
C LYS A 8 18.79 -116.13 49.70
N ALA A 9 18.24 -116.54 48.56
CA ALA A 9 17.49 -115.66 47.67
C ALA A 9 16.02 -115.44 48.11
N TYR A 10 15.38 -116.41 48.78
CA TYR A 10 14.00 -116.28 49.27
C TYR A 10 13.87 -115.47 50.57
N LEU A 11 14.93 -115.41 51.39
CA LEU A 11 14.92 -114.62 52.62
C LEU A 11 15.26 -113.14 52.37
N LEU A 12 15.93 -112.81 51.27
CA LEU A 12 16.23 -111.42 50.89
C LEU A 12 15.15 -110.80 50.00
N THR A 13 14.41 -111.59 49.21
CA THR A 13 13.24 -111.11 48.46
C THR A 13 11.99 -110.98 49.32
N VAL A 14 11.87 -111.69 50.46
CA VAL A 14 10.80 -111.45 51.45
C VAL A 14 11.17 -110.32 52.42
N PHE A 15 12.44 -109.97 52.60
CA PHE A 15 12.87 -108.86 53.46
C PHE A 15 12.92 -107.50 52.74
N CYS A 16 13.14 -107.46 51.42
CA CYS A 16 12.93 -106.25 50.61
C CYS A 16 11.47 -106.04 50.16
N LEU A 17 10.57 -107.01 50.40
CA LEU A 17 9.11 -106.81 50.24
C LEU A 17 8.44 -106.26 51.51
N LEU A 18 9.21 -105.97 52.56
CA LEU A 18 8.72 -105.46 53.85
C LEU A 18 9.42 -104.17 54.32
N THR A 19 10.06 -103.44 53.41
CA THR A 19 10.45 -102.05 53.65
C THR A 19 9.46 -101.11 52.95
N SER A 20 8.50 -100.64 53.75
CA SER A 20 7.64 -99.46 53.56
C SER A 20 6.73 -99.41 52.33
N LEU A 21 5.78 -100.35 52.23
CA LEU A 21 4.41 -99.93 51.93
C LEU A 21 3.85 -99.28 53.21
N PHE A 22 4.17 -98.00 53.43
CA PHE A 22 3.28 -97.16 54.22
C PHE A 22 2.17 -96.74 53.25
N ILE A 23 1.09 -97.52 53.22
CA ILE A 23 -0.21 -96.93 52.96
C ILE A 23 -0.39 -95.97 54.14
N ASN A 24 -0.08 -94.70 53.96
CA ASN A 24 -0.52 -93.68 54.92
C ASN A 24 -2.04 -93.83 54.95
N ALA A 25 -2.55 -94.31 56.09
CA ALA A 25 -3.99 -94.40 56.27
C ALA A 25 -4.55 -92.99 56.14
N GLN A 26 -5.50 -92.79 55.23
CA GLN A 26 -6.22 -91.54 55.10
C GLN A 26 -6.72 -91.14 56.48
N THR A 27 -6.23 -90.00 56.98
CA THR A 27 -6.67 -89.45 58.25
C THR A 27 -7.43 -88.17 57.99
N THR A 28 -8.65 -88.10 58.54
CA THR A 28 -9.46 -86.88 58.52
C THR A 28 -9.26 -86.16 59.84
N PHE A 29 -8.64 -84.98 59.77
CA PHE A 29 -8.43 -84.08 60.91
C PHE A 29 -9.49 -82.99 60.88
N THR A 30 -10.21 -82.80 61.99
CA THR A 30 -11.27 -81.78 62.11
C THR A 30 -10.90 -80.75 63.16
N TYR A 31 -10.92 -79.47 62.80
CA TYR A 31 -10.86 -78.35 63.73
C TYR A 31 -12.27 -77.79 63.97
N SER A 32 -12.68 -77.69 65.23
CA SER A 32 -14.02 -77.19 65.60
C SER A 32 -14.01 -76.09 66.67
N GLY A 33 -12.83 -75.66 67.12
CA GLY A 33 -12.65 -74.62 68.14
C GLY A 33 -12.46 -73.22 67.57
N SER A 34 -11.88 -72.34 68.39
CA SER A 34 -11.40 -71.01 68.01
C SER A 34 -9.98 -70.82 68.54
N GLY A 35 -9.03 -70.41 67.71
CA GLY A 35 -7.65 -70.16 68.14
C GLY A 35 -6.60 -70.45 67.07
N ASP A 36 -5.38 -70.74 67.53
CA ASP A 36 -4.24 -70.98 66.66
C ASP A 36 -4.32 -72.40 66.06
N TRP A 37 -3.78 -72.59 64.84
CA TRP A 37 -3.59 -73.91 64.21
C TRP A 37 -2.90 -74.91 65.13
N THR A 38 -1.95 -74.45 65.96
CA THR A 38 -1.15 -75.24 66.88
C THR A 38 -1.87 -75.64 68.17
N ASP A 39 -3.10 -75.15 68.41
CA ASP A 39 -3.93 -75.51 69.56
C ASP A 39 -4.45 -76.95 69.43
N THR A 40 -3.61 -77.91 69.83
CA THR A 40 -3.86 -79.36 69.70
C THR A 40 -5.18 -79.84 70.33
N ALA A 41 -5.74 -79.09 71.29
CA ALA A 41 -7.01 -79.41 71.94
C ALA A 41 -8.24 -79.21 71.04
N ASN A 42 -8.13 -78.40 69.98
CA ASN A 42 -9.21 -78.08 69.07
C ASN A 42 -9.31 -79.08 67.89
N TRP A 43 -8.37 -80.02 67.81
CA TRP A 43 -8.26 -81.02 66.74
C TRP A 43 -8.79 -82.39 67.13
N SER A 44 -9.48 -83.05 66.21
CA SER A 44 -9.89 -84.47 66.31
C SER A 44 -9.53 -85.22 65.03
N PRO A 45 -8.93 -86.43 65.09
CA PRO A 45 -8.53 -87.16 66.30
C PRO A 45 -7.22 -86.64 66.92
N SER A 46 -6.43 -85.85 66.18
CA SER A 46 -5.17 -85.26 66.64
C SER A 46 -4.77 -84.06 65.77
N TYR A 47 -3.75 -83.32 66.20
CA TYR A 47 -3.14 -82.23 65.41
C TYR A 47 -2.55 -82.76 64.08
N PRO A 48 -2.86 -82.15 62.91
CA PRO A 48 -2.39 -82.61 61.60
C PRO A 48 -0.92 -82.26 61.29
N GLY A 49 -0.29 -81.37 62.05
CA GLY A 49 1.03 -80.83 61.71
C GLY A 49 0.97 -79.67 60.70
N THR A 50 2.12 -79.28 60.17
CA THR A 50 2.25 -78.21 59.16
C THR A 50 2.32 -78.72 57.71
N THR A 51 2.38 -80.05 57.52
CA THR A 51 2.36 -80.68 56.20
C THR A 51 1.22 -81.67 56.12
N ILE A 52 0.24 -81.39 55.27
CA ILE A 52 -0.91 -82.26 55.02
C ILE A 52 -0.54 -83.19 53.86
N ASN A 53 -0.46 -84.49 54.11
CA ASN A 53 -0.02 -85.45 53.09
C ASN A 53 -1.11 -85.71 52.05
N THR A 54 -0.72 -86.26 50.91
CA THR A 54 -1.59 -86.52 49.75
C THR A 54 -2.85 -87.36 50.02
N ALA A 55 -2.85 -88.20 51.07
CA ALA A 55 -4.01 -89.01 51.45
C ALA A 55 -4.86 -88.40 52.57
N ASP A 56 -4.40 -87.32 53.21
CA ASP A 56 -5.03 -86.75 54.39
C ASP A 56 -6.06 -85.66 54.04
N THR A 57 -7.05 -85.49 54.91
CA THR A 57 -8.08 -84.46 54.77
C THR A 57 -8.15 -83.62 56.05
N VAL A 58 -8.05 -82.31 55.92
CA VAL A 58 -8.33 -81.35 56.98
C VAL A 58 -9.72 -80.76 56.76
N ILE A 59 -10.52 -80.70 57.82
CA ILE A 59 -11.84 -80.07 57.84
C ILE A 59 -11.82 -78.96 58.89
N ILE A 60 -12.11 -77.72 58.49
CA ILE A 60 -12.22 -76.57 59.38
C ILE A 60 -13.69 -76.16 59.48
N ASN A 61 -14.28 -76.32 60.67
CA ASN A 61 -15.66 -75.92 60.98
C ASN A 61 -15.72 -74.76 62.00
N GLY A 62 -14.58 -74.38 62.57
CA GLY A 62 -14.42 -73.33 63.58
C GLY A 62 -13.68 -72.11 63.02
N SER A 63 -13.02 -71.35 63.90
CA SER A 63 -12.20 -70.18 63.51
C SER A 63 -10.73 -70.46 63.78
N VAL A 64 -9.87 -70.39 62.76
CA VAL A 64 -8.46 -70.77 62.86
C VAL A 64 -7.56 -69.68 62.33
N ASP A 65 -6.58 -69.27 63.14
CA ASP A 65 -5.47 -68.43 62.71
C ASP A 65 -4.21 -69.29 62.53
N ILE A 66 -3.51 -69.13 61.41
CA ILE A 66 -2.27 -69.84 61.12
C ILE A 66 -1.11 -68.84 61.02
N PHE A 67 -0.19 -68.88 62.00
CA PHE A 67 1.01 -68.04 62.04
C PHE A 67 2.28 -68.74 61.53
N THR A 68 2.17 -70.01 61.11
CA THR A 68 3.28 -70.82 60.60
C THR A 68 3.04 -71.24 59.17
N SER A 69 4.09 -71.45 58.39
CA SER A 69 3.96 -71.94 57.01
C SER A 69 3.31 -73.34 56.97
N ILE A 70 2.36 -73.52 56.04
CA ILE A 70 1.63 -74.78 55.81
C ILE A 70 1.89 -75.26 54.39
N THR A 71 2.20 -76.55 54.24
CA THR A 71 2.24 -77.23 52.95
C THR A 71 1.05 -78.16 52.82
N ASN A 72 0.16 -77.90 51.86
CA ASN A 72 -0.97 -78.77 51.55
C ASN A 72 -0.66 -79.63 50.32
N LEU A 73 -0.48 -80.94 50.52
CA LEU A 73 -0.42 -81.93 49.44
C LEU A 73 -1.73 -82.75 49.35
N GLY A 74 -2.61 -82.65 50.35
CA GLY A 74 -3.84 -83.42 50.51
C GLY A 74 -5.10 -82.62 50.21
N THR A 75 -6.09 -82.68 51.09
CA THR A 75 -7.35 -81.92 50.96
C THR A 75 -7.61 -81.05 52.18
N ILE A 76 -7.90 -79.77 51.99
CA ILE A 76 -8.42 -78.86 53.02
C ILE A 76 -9.86 -78.48 52.64
N ASN A 77 -10.80 -78.72 53.55
CA ASN A 77 -12.19 -78.28 53.42
C ASN A 77 -12.49 -77.26 54.52
N ASN A 78 -12.63 -75.99 54.15
CA ASN A 78 -13.02 -74.93 55.06
C ASN A 78 -14.52 -74.65 54.95
N SER A 79 -15.23 -74.69 56.08
CA SER A 79 -16.61 -74.22 56.22
C SER A 79 -16.78 -73.20 57.34
N GLY A 80 -15.70 -72.89 58.06
CA GLY A 80 -15.63 -71.87 59.10
C GLY A 80 -14.83 -70.65 58.66
N THR A 81 -14.01 -70.09 59.55
CA THR A 81 -13.09 -68.99 59.25
C THR A 81 -11.65 -69.50 59.31
N LEU A 82 -10.90 -69.34 58.23
CA LEU A 82 -9.52 -69.79 58.11
C LEU A 82 -8.64 -68.61 57.69
N ASN A 83 -7.82 -68.12 58.61
CA ASN A 83 -6.91 -67.00 58.38
C ASN A 83 -5.48 -67.53 58.30
N ILE A 84 -4.87 -67.43 57.13
CA ILE A 84 -3.49 -67.85 56.89
C ILE A 84 -2.61 -66.61 56.84
N LEU A 85 -2.02 -66.30 57.99
CA LEU A 85 -1.19 -65.11 58.24
C LEU A 85 0.31 -65.38 57.97
N SER A 86 0.60 -66.46 57.23
CA SER A 86 1.93 -66.94 56.83
C SER A 86 1.83 -67.61 55.47
N ASN A 87 2.87 -68.34 55.03
CA ASN A 87 2.88 -68.97 53.70
C ASN A 87 1.98 -70.21 53.64
N LEU A 88 1.11 -70.28 52.63
CA LEU A 88 0.47 -71.50 52.18
C LEU A 88 1.10 -71.97 50.87
N ASP A 89 1.77 -73.13 50.89
CA ASP A 89 2.15 -73.85 49.68
C ASP A 89 1.05 -74.88 49.38
N ASN A 90 0.18 -74.59 48.41
CA ASN A 90 -0.94 -75.46 48.03
C ASN A 90 -0.62 -76.23 46.74
N SER A 91 -0.29 -77.51 46.86
CA SER A 91 -0.21 -78.46 45.73
C SER A 91 -1.36 -79.48 45.73
N GLY A 92 -2.18 -79.48 46.78
CA GLY A 92 -3.36 -80.31 46.94
C GLY A 92 -4.65 -79.62 46.51
N SER A 93 -5.77 -80.01 47.11
CA SER A 93 -7.08 -79.37 46.92
C SER A 93 -7.48 -78.58 48.17
N LEU A 94 -7.95 -77.35 47.98
CA LEU A 94 -8.55 -76.53 49.02
C LEU A 94 -9.96 -76.12 48.57
N THR A 95 -10.98 -76.57 49.30
CA THR A 95 -12.37 -76.13 49.08
C THR A 95 -12.79 -75.20 50.20
N ASN A 96 -13.22 -73.99 49.85
CA ASN A 96 -13.74 -73.00 50.78
C ASN A 96 -15.25 -72.81 50.60
N THR A 97 -16.00 -73.03 51.68
CA THR A 97 -17.44 -72.78 51.83
C THR A 97 -17.75 -71.83 52.99
N GLY A 98 -16.71 -71.27 53.62
CA GLY A 98 -16.76 -70.28 54.69
C GLY A 98 -15.95 -69.02 54.34
N THR A 99 -15.21 -68.46 55.29
CA THR A 99 -14.28 -67.34 55.07
C THR A 99 -12.84 -67.85 55.05
N LEU A 100 -12.09 -67.50 54.02
CA LEU A 100 -10.69 -67.83 53.85
C LEU A 100 -9.89 -66.56 53.55
N ASP A 101 -9.00 -66.18 54.46
CA ASP A 101 -8.10 -65.05 54.31
C ASP A 101 -6.68 -65.59 54.15
N ILE A 102 -5.94 -65.16 53.12
CA ILE A 102 -4.58 -65.64 52.83
C ILE A 102 -3.65 -64.46 52.56
N ASP A 103 -2.58 -64.33 53.34
CA ASP A 103 -1.54 -63.28 53.17
C ASP A 103 -0.43 -63.66 52.16
N PHE A 104 -0.12 -64.95 52.04
CA PHE A 104 0.95 -65.45 51.17
C PHE A 104 0.58 -66.83 50.61
N LEU A 105 0.56 -66.96 49.28
CA LEU A 105 0.18 -68.19 48.60
C LEU A 105 1.18 -68.55 47.50
N ASP A 106 1.56 -69.82 47.44
CA ASP A 106 2.08 -70.47 46.23
C ASP A 106 1.13 -71.63 45.88
N ASN A 107 0.30 -71.44 44.86
CA ASN A 107 -0.70 -72.42 44.43
C ASN A 107 -0.28 -73.12 43.14
N THR A 108 0.13 -74.38 43.29
CA THR A 108 0.35 -75.33 42.19
C THR A 108 -0.79 -76.35 42.08
N GLY A 109 -1.76 -76.30 43.01
CA GLY A 109 -2.90 -77.20 43.12
C GLY A 109 -4.22 -76.53 42.76
N ILE A 110 -5.30 -76.93 43.43
CA ILE A 110 -6.67 -76.45 43.17
C ILE A 110 -7.20 -75.72 44.39
N ILE A 111 -7.74 -74.52 44.18
CA ILE A 111 -8.54 -73.77 45.15
C ILE A 111 -9.94 -73.57 44.58
N THR A 112 -10.97 -74.00 45.30
CA THR A 112 -12.36 -73.78 44.93
C THR A 112 -13.04 -72.93 46.01
N ASN A 113 -13.38 -71.69 45.66
CA ASN A 113 -14.10 -70.77 46.53
C ASN A 113 -15.60 -70.80 46.24
N SER A 114 -16.40 -70.99 47.28
CA SER A 114 -17.87 -70.97 47.22
C SER A 114 -18.51 -69.97 48.18
N LEU A 115 -17.72 -69.18 48.91
CA LEU A 115 -18.23 -68.10 49.74
C LEU A 115 -17.27 -66.90 49.78
N THR A 116 -16.34 -66.78 50.72
CA THR A 116 -15.43 -65.61 50.79
C THR A 116 -13.98 -66.04 50.78
N LEU A 117 -13.22 -65.59 49.77
CA LEU A 117 -11.77 -65.74 49.68
C LEU A 117 -11.13 -64.35 49.53
N ASN A 118 -10.44 -63.91 50.57
CA ASN A 118 -9.67 -62.66 50.55
C ASN A 118 -8.19 -62.98 50.41
N LEU A 119 -7.57 -62.32 49.45
CA LEU A 119 -6.18 -62.45 49.08
C LEU A 119 -5.46 -61.15 49.46
N SER A 120 -4.72 -61.20 50.56
CA SER A 120 -3.85 -60.12 51.03
C SER A 120 -2.39 -60.44 50.70
N GLY A 121 -1.53 -59.44 50.61
CA GLY A 121 -0.08 -59.66 50.45
C GLY A 121 0.34 -60.17 49.06
N PHE A 122 1.17 -61.21 49.01
CA PHE A 122 1.76 -61.72 47.75
C PHE A 122 1.22 -63.11 47.42
N ILE A 123 0.51 -63.22 46.31
CA ILE A 123 -0.20 -64.42 45.90
C ILE A 123 0.34 -64.86 44.53
N ASP A 124 0.84 -66.09 44.45
CA ASP A 124 1.28 -66.73 43.22
C ASP A 124 0.39 -67.92 42.91
N ASN A 125 -0.48 -67.80 41.91
CA ASN A 125 -1.16 -68.93 41.29
C ASN A 125 -0.24 -69.56 40.24
N ASN A 126 0.76 -70.27 40.74
CA ASN A 126 1.85 -70.88 40.00
C ASN A 126 1.41 -72.12 39.20
N ASN A 127 0.81 -71.90 38.03
CA ASN A 127 0.20 -72.95 37.20
C ASN A 127 -0.93 -73.75 37.90
N GLY A 128 -1.45 -73.24 39.02
CA GLY A 128 -2.58 -73.81 39.73
C GLY A 128 -3.93 -73.37 39.16
N THR A 129 -5.01 -73.87 39.75
CA THR A 129 -6.38 -73.48 39.39
C THR A 129 -7.07 -72.81 40.58
N ILE A 130 -7.62 -71.61 40.34
CA ILE A 130 -8.53 -70.94 41.27
C ILE A 130 -9.91 -70.86 40.61
N THR A 131 -10.89 -71.51 41.22
CA THR A 131 -12.29 -71.45 40.77
C THR A 131 -13.14 -70.73 41.79
N ASN A 132 -13.67 -69.56 41.43
CA ASN A 132 -14.67 -68.85 42.19
C ASN A 132 -16.07 -69.18 41.67
N THR A 133 -16.81 -70.00 42.41
CA THR A 133 -18.13 -70.48 41.98
C THR A 133 -19.19 -69.37 42.08
N ALA A 134 -20.40 -69.61 41.56
CA ALA A 134 -21.47 -68.61 41.45
C ALA A 134 -21.87 -67.91 42.77
N ALA A 135 -21.67 -68.55 43.93
CA ALA A 135 -21.95 -67.96 45.25
C ALA A 135 -20.72 -67.32 45.90
N GLY A 136 -19.54 -67.48 45.30
CA GLY A 136 -18.27 -67.04 45.85
C GLY A 136 -17.92 -65.59 45.49
N THR A 137 -17.22 -64.94 46.41
CA THR A 137 -16.53 -63.67 46.27
C THR A 137 -15.04 -63.92 46.47
N LEU A 138 -14.25 -63.62 45.45
CA LEU A 138 -12.80 -63.61 45.45
C LEU A 138 -12.34 -62.14 45.46
N THR A 139 -11.66 -61.71 46.50
CA THR A 139 -11.19 -60.33 46.63
C THR A 139 -9.67 -60.29 46.68
N ILE A 140 -9.06 -59.55 45.76
CA ILE A 140 -7.65 -59.15 45.83
C ILE A 140 -7.61 -57.82 46.57
N GLU A 141 -7.08 -57.82 47.78
CA GLU A 141 -7.15 -56.67 48.68
C GLU A 141 -6.22 -55.54 48.24
N ASN A 142 -6.47 -54.33 48.78
CA ASN A 142 -5.62 -53.17 48.54
C ASN A 142 -4.14 -53.48 48.88
N PHE A 143 -3.22 -52.98 48.06
CA PHE A 143 -1.77 -53.19 48.21
C PHE A 143 -1.32 -54.67 48.16
N SER A 144 -2.13 -55.54 47.56
CA SER A 144 -1.82 -56.96 47.36
C SER A 144 -1.59 -57.25 45.89
N ASP A 145 -0.76 -58.24 45.60
CA ASP A 145 -0.42 -58.65 44.24
C ASP A 145 -0.82 -60.11 44.02
N LEU A 146 -1.63 -60.37 42.98
CA LEU A 146 -1.91 -61.70 42.45
C LEU A 146 -1.19 -61.89 41.12
N PHE A 147 -0.18 -62.76 41.12
CA PHE A 147 0.47 -63.27 39.93
C PHE A 147 -0.21 -64.57 39.52
N ASN A 148 -0.82 -64.60 38.35
CA ASN A 148 -1.49 -65.76 37.80
C ASN A 148 -0.74 -66.32 36.61
N SER A 149 -0.12 -67.49 36.76
CA SER A 149 0.45 -68.26 35.65
C SER A 149 -0.32 -69.57 35.39
N GLY A 150 -1.51 -69.71 35.99
CA GLY A 150 -2.44 -70.80 35.75
C GLY A 150 -3.85 -70.29 35.43
N THR A 151 -4.88 -71.06 35.73
CA THR A 151 -6.26 -70.68 35.35
C THR A 151 -7.00 -70.05 36.52
N ILE A 152 -7.64 -68.91 36.26
CA ILE A 152 -8.66 -68.34 37.14
C ILE A 152 -10.01 -68.43 36.43
N THR A 153 -10.98 -69.08 37.06
CA THR A 153 -12.36 -69.15 36.57
C THR A 153 -13.28 -68.44 37.56
N ASN A 154 -13.87 -67.33 37.13
CA ASN A 154 -14.82 -66.54 37.92
C ASN A 154 -16.25 -66.70 37.40
N ILE A 155 -17.07 -67.43 38.15
CA ILE A 155 -18.51 -67.57 37.94
C ILE A 155 -19.29 -66.70 38.94
N GLY A 156 -18.68 -66.39 40.09
CA GLY A 156 -19.22 -65.51 41.13
C GLY A 156 -18.77 -64.05 40.96
N THR A 157 -18.28 -63.44 42.03
CA THR A 157 -17.71 -62.07 42.03
C THR A 157 -16.20 -62.11 42.23
N LEU A 158 -15.44 -61.49 41.32
CA LEU A 158 -14.02 -61.19 41.47
C LEU A 158 -13.87 -59.68 41.69
N ASP A 159 -13.41 -59.27 42.86
CA ASP A 159 -13.13 -57.87 43.19
C ASP A 159 -11.61 -57.65 43.24
N ASN A 160 -11.06 -56.94 42.27
CA ASN A 160 -9.65 -56.54 42.27
C ASN A 160 -9.50 -55.11 42.82
N LEU A 161 -9.03 -54.99 44.07
CA LEU A 161 -8.67 -53.72 44.70
C LEU A 161 -7.15 -53.47 44.69
N GLY A 162 -6.35 -54.49 44.38
CA GLY A 162 -4.89 -54.48 44.34
C GLY A 162 -4.34 -54.57 42.92
N THR A 163 -3.32 -55.42 42.73
CA THR A 163 -2.71 -55.71 41.43
C THR A 163 -3.02 -57.14 41.01
N LEU A 164 -3.50 -57.33 39.78
CA LEU A 164 -3.68 -58.64 39.14
C LEU A 164 -2.80 -58.71 37.89
N LEU A 165 -1.81 -59.60 37.86
CA LEU A 165 -1.02 -59.88 36.66
C LEU A 165 -1.33 -61.29 36.18
N SER A 166 -2.00 -61.43 35.04
CA SER A 166 -2.36 -62.74 34.46
C SER A 166 -1.55 -63.03 33.22
N PHE A 167 -0.74 -64.10 33.28
CA PHE A 167 0.05 -64.64 32.18
C PHE A 167 -0.65 -65.82 31.47
N ASP A 168 -1.81 -66.23 31.96
CA ASP A 168 -2.64 -67.31 31.43
C ASP A 168 -4.12 -66.92 31.56
N THR A 169 -5.02 -67.84 31.19
CA THR A 169 -6.44 -67.60 30.94
C THR A 169 -7.18 -67.14 32.19
N LEU A 170 -7.90 -66.02 32.06
CA LEU A 170 -8.90 -65.55 33.01
C LEU A 170 -10.29 -65.70 32.36
N ASP A 171 -11.08 -66.66 32.82
CA ASP A 171 -12.47 -66.86 32.37
C ASP A 171 -13.42 -66.15 33.33
N ASN A 172 -14.10 -65.12 32.85
CA ASN A 172 -15.14 -64.40 33.58
C ASN A 172 -16.52 -64.64 32.96
N SER A 173 -17.30 -65.52 33.60
CA SER A 173 -18.73 -65.71 33.33
C SER A 173 -19.64 -65.08 34.40
N GLY A 174 -19.05 -64.60 35.50
CA GLY A 174 -19.71 -63.91 36.60
C GLY A 174 -19.60 -62.38 36.54
N THR A 175 -19.20 -61.78 37.66
CA THR A 175 -18.90 -60.34 37.79
C THR A 175 -17.42 -60.15 38.10
N PHE A 176 -16.72 -59.33 37.31
CA PHE A 176 -15.36 -58.89 37.58
C PHE A 176 -15.35 -57.36 37.79
N ASN A 177 -15.09 -56.92 39.02
CA ASN A 177 -14.93 -55.52 39.36
C ASN A 177 -13.43 -55.21 39.50
N ASN A 178 -12.88 -54.42 38.58
CA ASN A 178 -11.51 -53.96 38.64
C ASN A 178 -11.48 -52.50 39.14
N SER A 179 -11.07 -52.29 40.39
CA SER A 179 -10.83 -50.96 40.96
C SER A 179 -9.35 -50.65 41.19
N GLY A 180 -8.48 -51.66 41.16
CA GLY A 180 -7.03 -51.54 41.20
C GLY A 180 -6.39 -51.56 39.80
N THR A 181 -5.28 -52.29 39.66
CA THR A 181 -4.59 -52.51 38.38
C THR A 181 -4.73 -53.97 37.97
N ALA A 182 -5.09 -54.24 36.71
CA ALA A 182 -5.12 -55.58 36.15
C ALA A 182 -4.45 -55.60 34.77
N ASP A 183 -3.41 -56.43 34.64
CA ASP A 183 -2.68 -56.66 33.40
C ASP A 183 -2.95 -58.10 32.96
N ILE A 184 -3.75 -58.27 31.90
CA ILE A 184 -4.06 -59.57 31.31
C ILE A 184 -3.23 -59.75 30.04
N LEU A 185 -2.06 -60.37 30.20
CA LEU A 185 -1.04 -60.56 29.16
C LEU A 185 -1.29 -61.80 28.29
N SER A 186 -2.43 -62.46 28.50
CA SER A 186 -2.90 -63.62 27.75
C SER A 186 -4.39 -63.40 27.43
N GLU A 187 -5.21 -64.44 27.50
CA GLU A 187 -6.63 -64.38 27.14
C GLU A 187 -7.53 -64.02 28.33
N LEU A 188 -8.37 -63.00 28.13
CA LEU A 188 -9.58 -62.75 28.93
C LEU A 188 -10.80 -63.22 28.13
N ASP A 189 -11.43 -64.29 28.62
CA ASP A 189 -12.75 -64.74 28.13
C ASP A 189 -13.83 -64.06 28.98
N ASN A 190 -14.49 -63.02 28.45
CA ASN A 190 -15.54 -62.32 29.16
C ASN A 190 -16.91 -62.64 28.57
N SER A 191 -17.64 -63.54 29.22
CA SER A 191 -19.06 -63.82 28.95
C SER A 191 -20.01 -63.21 29.99
N GLY A 192 -19.46 -62.75 31.12
CA GLY A 192 -20.17 -62.10 32.21
C GLY A 192 -20.16 -60.57 32.14
N ALA A 193 -20.20 -59.93 33.31
CA ALA A 193 -20.08 -58.49 33.47
C ALA A 193 -18.69 -58.12 34.00
N LEU A 194 -18.02 -57.16 33.34
CA LEU A 194 -16.77 -56.56 33.79
C LEU A 194 -17.00 -55.06 34.00
N THR A 195 -16.72 -54.57 35.20
CA THR A 195 -16.71 -53.13 35.50
C THR A 195 -15.28 -52.70 35.84
N ASN A 196 -14.73 -51.79 35.04
CA ASN A 196 -13.41 -51.21 35.27
C ASN A 196 -13.54 -49.77 35.80
N THR A 197 -13.14 -49.56 37.05
CA THR A 197 -12.97 -48.24 37.66
C THR A 197 -11.50 -47.94 38.01
N GLY A 198 -10.58 -48.82 37.60
CA GLY A 198 -9.14 -48.71 37.80
C GLY A 198 -8.40 -48.73 36.45
N THR A 199 -7.22 -49.37 36.41
CA THR A 199 -6.46 -49.59 35.18
C THR A 199 -6.60 -51.05 34.75
N LEU A 200 -6.98 -51.28 33.50
CA LEU A 200 -7.12 -52.61 32.91
C LEU A 200 -6.43 -52.64 31.55
N ASP A 201 -5.38 -53.44 31.44
CA ASP A 201 -4.63 -53.68 30.20
C ASP A 201 -4.90 -55.11 29.74
N ILE A 202 -5.30 -55.30 28.48
CA ILE A 202 -5.68 -56.61 27.91
C ILE A 202 -5.00 -56.82 26.56
N ASP A 203 -4.21 -57.90 26.43
CA ASP A 203 -3.54 -58.30 25.18
C ASP A 203 -4.44 -59.17 24.27
N PHE A 204 -5.32 -59.98 24.85
CA PHE A 204 -6.26 -60.82 24.09
C PHE A 204 -7.62 -60.86 24.78
N LEU A 205 -8.68 -60.56 24.04
CA LEU A 205 -10.04 -60.50 24.55
C LEU A 205 -10.99 -61.25 23.62
N ASP A 206 -11.80 -62.16 24.19
CA ASP A 206 -13.06 -62.61 23.61
C ASP A 206 -14.20 -62.11 24.50
N ASN A 207 -14.88 -61.05 24.07
CA ASN A 207 -15.99 -60.45 24.79
C ASN A 207 -17.33 -60.81 24.14
N THR A 208 -18.03 -61.77 24.76
CA THR A 208 -19.44 -62.07 24.47
C THR A 208 -20.39 -61.45 25.50
N GLY A 209 -19.83 -60.89 26.58
CA GLY A 209 -20.56 -60.26 27.69
C GLY A 209 -20.56 -58.73 27.65
N ILE A 210 -20.50 -58.12 28.83
CA ILE A 210 -20.54 -56.66 29.00
C ILE A 210 -19.24 -56.18 29.66
N ILE A 211 -18.61 -55.18 29.07
CA ILE A 211 -17.50 -54.43 29.66
C ILE A 211 -17.94 -52.97 29.82
N THR A 212 -17.88 -52.46 31.04
CA THR A 212 -18.10 -51.04 31.35
C THR A 212 -16.79 -50.43 31.84
N ASN A 213 -16.23 -49.52 31.05
CA ASN A 213 -15.03 -48.77 31.41
C ASN A 213 -15.39 -47.38 31.95
N SER A 214 -14.88 -47.07 33.14
CA SER A 214 -15.03 -45.77 33.80
C SER A 214 -13.71 -45.12 34.20
N LEU A 215 -12.58 -45.72 33.85
CA LEU A 215 -11.26 -45.10 33.99
C LEU A 215 -10.35 -45.50 32.82
N THR A 216 -9.37 -46.40 32.98
CA THR A 216 -8.42 -46.70 31.90
C THR A 216 -8.57 -48.15 31.43
N LEU A 217 -8.91 -48.33 30.15
CA LEU A 217 -8.93 -49.62 29.47
C LEU A 217 -8.01 -49.55 28.24
N ASN A 218 -6.88 -50.24 28.29
CA ASN A 218 -5.98 -50.37 27.15
C ASN A 218 -6.13 -51.75 26.52
N LEU A 219 -6.26 -51.76 25.21
CA LEU A 219 -6.48 -52.94 24.40
C LEU A 219 -5.30 -53.08 23.43
N SER A 220 -4.46 -54.07 23.71
CA SER A 220 -3.30 -54.47 22.92
C SER A 220 -3.58 -55.78 22.18
N GLY A 221 -2.80 -56.12 21.15
CA GLY A 221 -2.89 -57.44 20.51
C GLY A 221 -4.18 -57.67 19.70
N PHE A 222 -4.87 -58.79 19.96
CA PHE A 222 -6.06 -59.20 19.19
C PHE A 222 -7.29 -59.19 20.08
N ILE A 223 -8.26 -58.36 19.70
CA ILE A 223 -9.43 -58.06 20.52
C ILE A 223 -10.68 -58.37 19.72
N ASP A 224 -11.50 -59.28 20.20
CA ASP A 224 -12.78 -59.64 19.62
C ASP A 224 -13.92 -59.22 20.55
N ASN A 225 -14.63 -58.14 20.21
CA ASN A 225 -15.93 -57.84 20.79
C ASN A 225 -17.00 -58.66 20.07
N ASN A 226 -17.00 -59.95 20.35
CA ASN A 226 -17.76 -61.01 19.72
C ASN A 226 -19.26 -60.96 20.09
N ASN A 227 -20.01 -60.05 19.45
CA ASN A 227 -21.40 -59.73 19.80
C ASN A 227 -21.59 -59.21 21.25
N GLY A 228 -20.50 -58.89 21.96
CA GLY A 228 -20.52 -58.28 23.27
C GLY A 228 -20.80 -56.78 23.26
N THR A 229 -20.86 -56.18 24.45
CA THR A 229 -21.01 -54.73 24.62
C THR A 229 -19.79 -54.16 25.35
N ILE A 230 -19.17 -53.15 24.76
CA ILE A 230 -18.17 -52.31 25.42
C ILE A 230 -18.75 -50.90 25.57
N THR A 231 -18.91 -50.45 26.81
CA THR A 231 -19.35 -49.09 27.12
C THR A 231 -18.20 -48.32 27.76
N ASN A 232 -17.68 -47.32 27.06
CA ASN A 232 -16.74 -46.36 27.61
C ASN A 232 -17.50 -45.13 28.13
N THR A 233 -17.60 -45.00 29.45
CA THR A 233 -18.37 -43.94 30.10
C THR A 233 -17.65 -42.59 30.03
N VAL A 234 -18.31 -41.50 30.45
CA VAL A 234 -17.80 -40.12 30.35
C VAL A 234 -16.41 -39.91 30.99
N ALA A 235 -16.08 -40.64 32.05
CA ALA A 235 -14.78 -40.56 32.72
C ALA A 235 -13.74 -41.55 32.17
N GLY A 236 -14.19 -42.46 31.30
CA GLY A 236 -13.37 -43.53 30.76
C GLY A 236 -12.53 -43.10 29.55
N THR A 237 -11.33 -43.63 29.48
CA THR A 237 -10.45 -43.66 28.33
C THR A 237 -10.31 -45.11 27.87
N LEU A 238 -10.72 -45.38 26.64
CA LEU A 238 -10.53 -46.62 25.93
C LEU A 238 -9.44 -46.41 24.88
N THR A 239 -8.32 -47.12 25.00
CA THR A 239 -7.21 -47.03 24.05
C THR A 239 -7.11 -48.32 23.26
N ILE A 240 -7.10 -48.22 21.94
CA ILE A 240 -6.68 -49.32 21.05
C ILE A 240 -5.23 -49.04 20.69
N GLU A 241 -4.30 -49.85 21.18
CA GLU A 241 -2.87 -49.58 21.04
C GLU A 241 -2.36 -49.78 19.60
N ASN A 242 -1.17 -49.23 19.33
CA ASN A 242 -0.49 -49.41 18.04
C ASN A 242 -0.31 -50.90 17.71
N PHE A 243 -0.52 -51.25 16.44
CA PHE A 243 -0.42 -52.63 15.93
C PHE A 243 -1.43 -53.62 16.51
N SER A 244 -2.48 -53.13 17.19
CA SER A 244 -3.57 -53.95 17.71
C SER A 244 -4.76 -53.91 16.77
N ASP A 245 -5.50 -55.01 16.71
CA ASP A 245 -6.71 -55.14 15.91
C ASP A 245 -7.91 -55.37 16.83
N LEU A 246 -8.87 -54.44 16.81
CA LEU A 246 -10.18 -54.59 17.44
C LEU A 246 -11.22 -54.97 16.39
N PHE A 247 -11.71 -56.20 16.48
CA PHE A 247 -12.85 -56.71 15.74
C PHE A 247 -14.12 -56.46 16.56
N ASN A 248 -14.98 -55.56 16.08
CA ASN A 248 -16.26 -55.32 16.70
C ASN A 248 -17.38 -55.99 15.90
N SER A 249 -17.98 -57.04 16.42
CA SER A 249 -19.22 -57.62 15.88
C SER A 249 -20.42 -57.38 16.80
N GLY A 250 -20.24 -56.59 17.87
CA GLY A 250 -21.28 -56.18 18.80
C GLY A 250 -21.40 -54.66 18.90
N THR A 251 -21.58 -54.14 20.11
CA THR A 251 -21.78 -52.70 20.33
C THR A 251 -20.60 -52.08 21.07
N ILE A 252 -20.05 -51.00 20.52
CA ILE A 252 -19.16 -50.08 21.22
C ILE A 252 -19.88 -48.74 21.40
N THR A 253 -20.08 -48.32 22.65
CA THR A 253 -20.62 -47.00 22.97
C THR A 253 -19.53 -46.16 23.62
N ASN A 254 -19.11 -45.08 22.97
CA ASN A 254 -18.12 -44.15 23.49
C ASN A 254 -18.76 -42.83 23.92
N ILE A 255 -18.79 -42.58 25.22
CA ILE A 255 -19.23 -41.32 25.85
C ILE A 255 -18.01 -40.55 26.39
N GLY A 256 -16.93 -41.26 26.73
CA GLY A 256 -15.65 -40.69 27.16
C GLY A 256 -14.69 -40.46 26.00
N ILE A 257 -13.43 -40.89 26.18
CA ILE A 257 -12.38 -40.81 25.16
C ILE A 257 -12.12 -42.20 24.57
N LEU A 258 -12.18 -42.33 23.25
CA LEU A 258 -11.70 -43.47 22.49
C LEU A 258 -10.49 -43.04 21.67
N ASP A 259 -9.30 -43.49 22.06
CA ASP A 259 -8.05 -43.25 21.35
C ASP A 259 -7.74 -44.48 20.47
N ASN A 260 -7.95 -44.36 19.15
CA ASN A 260 -7.62 -45.42 18.21
C ASN A 260 -6.24 -45.18 17.59
N LEU A 261 -5.24 -45.94 18.02
CA LEU A 261 -3.89 -45.97 17.44
C LEU A 261 -3.65 -47.21 16.55
N GLY A 262 -4.53 -48.21 16.62
CA GLY A 262 -4.47 -49.47 15.89
C GLY A 262 -5.44 -49.56 14.71
N THR A 263 -5.95 -50.76 14.46
CA THR A 263 -7.01 -51.02 13.48
C THR A 263 -8.32 -51.33 14.20
N LEU A 264 -9.37 -50.59 13.89
CA LEU A 264 -10.74 -50.87 14.34
C LEU A 264 -11.57 -51.38 13.17
N LEU A 265 -11.87 -52.68 13.16
CA LEU A 265 -12.71 -53.33 12.16
C LEU A 265 -14.12 -53.49 12.73
N ASN A 266 -15.02 -52.61 12.29
CA ASN A 266 -16.38 -52.54 12.78
C ASN A 266 -17.37 -53.26 11.87
N PHE A 267 -17.87 -54.40 12.33
CA PHE A 267 -18.89 -55.19 11.67
C PHE A 267 -20.30 -54.94 12.21
N ASP A 268 -20.49 -54.06 13.20
CA ASP A 268 -21.80 -53.69 13.74
C ASP A 268 -21.78 -52.22 14.24
N THR A 269 -22.14 -51.92 15.49
CA THR A 269 -22.46 -50.56 15.94
C THR A 269 -21.28 -49.94 16.70
N ILE A 270 -20.86 -48.75 16.25
CA ILE A 270 -20.09 -47.80 17.06
C ILE A 270 -20.92 -46.52 17.20
N ASP A 271 -21.31 -46.19 18.43
CA ASP A 271 -21.96 -44.92 18.76
C ASP A 271 -20.96 -44.02 19.50
N ASN A 272 -20.51 -42.96 18.83
CA ASN A 272 -19.63 -41.98 19.42
C ASN A 272 -20.41 -40.70 19.79
N SER A 273 -20.68 -40.52 21.08
CA SER A 273 -21.19 -39.27 21.65
C SER A 273 -20.12 -38.51 22.46
N GLY A 274 -18.97 -39.14 22.69
CA GLY A 274 -17.79 -38.56 23.35
C GLY A 274 -16.75 -38.05 22.35
N THR A 275 -15.48 -38.24 22.68
CA THR A 275 -14.35 -37.94 21.78
C THR A 275 -13.78 -39.23 21.20
N LEU A 276 -13.73 -39.31 19.88
CA LEU A 276 -12.97 -40.32 19.14
C LEU A 276 -11.76 -39.65 18.50
N ASN A 277 -10.58 -39.96 19.00
CA ASN A 277 -9.32 -39.55 18.41
C ASN A 277 -8.75 -40.69 17.59
N ASN A 278 -8.85 -40.55 16.27
CA ASN A 278 -8.42 -41.58 15.34
C ASN A 278 -7.07 -41.23 14.72
N SER A 279 -6.00 -41.87 15.21
CA SER A 279 -4.68 -41.85 14.57
C SER A 279 -4.36 -43.14 13.82
N GLY A 280 -5.18 -44.17 14.02
CA GLY A 280 -5.13 -45.46 13.34
C GLY A 280 -6.11 -45.56 12.16
N ALA A 281 -6.53 -46.79 11.84
CA ALA A 281 -7.50 -47.07 10.80
C ALA A 281 -8.85 -47.47 11.41
N ILE A 282 -9.95 -46.99 10.82
CA ILE A 282 -11.31 -47.45 11.11
C ILE A 282 -11.90 -48.00 9.82
N ASP A 283 -12.25 -49.28 9.79
CA ASP A 283 -12.93 -49.88 8.66
C ASP A 283 -14.30 -50.38 9.10
N SER A 284 -15.37 -49.85 8.49
CA SER A 284 -16.75 -50.27 8.76
C SER A 284 -17.35 -50.89 7.49
N PRO A 285 -17.04 -52.15 7.13
CA PRO A 285 -17.45 -52.72 5.84
C PRO A 285 -18.96 -52.97 5.70
N SER A 286 -19.72 -53.07 6.80
CA SER A 286 -21.12 -53.53 6.80
C SER A 286 -22.14 -52.53 7.33
N PHE A 287 -21.74 -51.46 8.00
CA PHE A 287 -22.63 -50.50 8.67
C PHE A 287 -22.12 -49.06 8.56
N ASP A 288 -23.06 -48.10 8.60
CA ASP A 288 -22.75 -46.67 8.62
C ASP A 288 -22.17 -46.31 10.00
N PHE A 289 -21.19 -45.40 10.02
CA PHE A 289 -20.62 -44.87 11.25
C PHE A 289 -21.33 -43.56 11.61
N ASP A 290 -22.01 -43.54 12.75
CA ASP A 290 -22.72 -42.37 13.26
C ASP A 290 -21.90 -41.65 14.34
N ASN A 291 -21.50 -40.42 14.03
CA ASN A 291 -20.79 -39.55 14.98
C ASN A 291 -21.71 -38.44 15.50
N SER A 292 -22.06 -38.48 16.78
CA SER A 292 -22.77 -37.38 17.46
C SER A 292 -21.87 -36.53 18.37
N GLY A 293 -20.68 -37.04 18.70
CA GLY A 293 -19.65 -36.37 19.49
C GLY A 293 -18.57 -35.70 18.64
N THR A 294 -17.34 -35.71 19.12
CA THR A 294 -16.17 -35.15 18.44
C THR A 294 -15.36 -36.26 17.77
N LEU A 295 -15.08 -36.10 16.49
CA LEU A 295 -14.12 -36.91 15.74
C LEU A 295 -12.90 -36.06 15.40
N THR A 296 -11.71 -36.53 15.80
CA THR A 296 -10.43 -35.87 15.52
C THR A 296 -9.36 -36.88 15.09
N GLY A 297 -8.15 -36.38 14.80
CA GLY A 297 -6.99 -37.17 14.39
C GLY A 297 -6.84 -37.31 12.88
N ILE A 298 -5.93 -38.19 12.47
CA ILE A 298 -5.61 -38.46 11.07
C ILE A 298 -6.22 -39.80 10.66
N ASN A 299 -7.32 -39.79 9.90
CA ASN A 299 -7.80 -41.02 9.31
C ASN A 299 -7.32 -41.20 7.87
N THR A 300 -6.89 -42.43 7.58
CA THR A 300 -6.44 -42.85 6.26
C THR A 300 -7.44 -43.76 5.54
N SER A 301 -8.52 -44.21 6.19
CA SER A 301 -9.55 -45.00 5.50
C SER A 301 -10.90 -45.04 6.23
N HIS A 302 -12.00 -44.84 5.50
CA HIS A 302 -13.39 -45.23 5.89
C HIS A 302 -14.06 -45.84 4.65
N GLN A 303 -14.42 -47.13 4.61
CA GLN A 303 -14.87 -47.81 3.38
C GLN A 303 -16.39 -47.76 3.10
N ARG A 304 -17.15 -47.00 3.90
CA ARG A 304 -18.61 -46.83 3.79
C ARG A 304 -19.02 -45.39 4.11
N ASP A 305 -20.31 -45.12 3.95
CA ASP A 305 -20.92 -43.84 4.25
C ASP A 305 -20.69 -43.45 5.73
N PHE A 306 -20.27 -42.21 5.94
CA PHE A 306 -20.03 -41.64 7.26
C PHE A 306 -21.02 -40.52 7.54
N ASN A 307 -21.77 -40.63 8.63
CA ASN A 307 -22.73 -39.60 9.05
C ASN A 307 -22.18 -38.82 10.24
N ASN A 308 -21.96 -37.52 10.04
CA ASN A 308 -21.55 -36.62 11.10
C ASN A 308 -22.72 -35.75 11.53
N ALA A 309 -23.17 -35.90 12.78
CA ALA A 309 -24.09 -34.99 13.46
C ALA A 309 -23.39 -34.10 14.50
N GLY A 310 -22.14 -34.42 14.85
CA GLY A 310 -21.30 -33.70 15.82
C GLY A 310 -20.17 -32.88 15.19
N VAL A 311 -19.01 -32.87 15.84
CA VAL A 311 -17.84 -32.09 15.41
C VAL A 311 -16.85 -32.98 14.66
N LEU A 312 -16.40 -32.53 13.47
CA LEU A 312 -15.25 -33.09 12.77
C LEU A 312 -14.10 -32.07 12.82
N SER A 313 -12.97 -32.46 13.39
CA SER A 313 -11.75 -31.65 13.49
C SER A 313 -10.56 -32.44 12.92
N PRO A 314 -10.25 -32.31 11.61
CA PRO A 314 -9.14 -33.03 10.99
C PRO A 314 -7.79 -32.81 11.68
N GLY A 315 -7.01 -33.89 11.85
CA GLY A 315 -5.59 -33.85 12.23
C GLY A 315 -5.25 -33.67 13.72
N ASN A 316 -3.94 -33.53 13.97
CA ASN A 316 -3.37 -32.76 15.08
C ASN A 316 -3.11 -31.31 14.61
N SER A 317 -4.04 -30.76 13.82
CA SER A 317 -4.19 -29.36 13.44
C SER A 317 -2.90 -28.58 13.06
N PRO A 318 -2.60 -28.33 11.77
CA PRO A 318 -3.38 -28.75 10.60
C PRO A 318 -3.19 -30.22 10.17
N GLY A 319 -4.21 -30.87 9.59
CA GLY A 319 -4.12 -32.23 9.03
C GLY A 319 -5.24 -32.65 8.07
N THR A 320 -5.10 -33.84 7.49
CA THR A 320 -6.08 -34.40 6.54
C THR A 320 -6.88 -35.54 7.16
N TYR A 321 -8.20 -35.50 7.00
CA TYR A 321 -9.10 -36.60 7.35
C TYR A 321 -9.72 -37.20 6.09
N THR A 322 -9.51 -38.49 5.85
CA THR A 322 -9.92 -39.17 4.61
C THR A 322 -11.16 -40.06 4.81
N PHE A 323 -12.13 -39.93 3.92
CA PHE A 323 -13.30 -40.81 3.74
C PHE A 323 -13.21 -41.48 2.36
N ASN A 324 -13.23 -42.82 2.32
CA ASN A 324 -13.12 -43.59 1.06
C ASN A 324 -14.48 -43.92 0.41
N ASP A 325 -15.58 -43.41 0.96
CA ASP A 325 -16.92 -43.43 0.36
C ASP A 325 -17.63 -42.07 0.60
N SER A 326 -18.95 -42.03 0.77
CA SER A 326 -19.68 -40.77 0.97
C SER A 326 -19.54 -40.23 2.40
N TYR A 327 -19.51 -38.91 2.52
CA TYR A 327 -19.46 -38.18 3.78
C TYR A 327 -20.69 -37.28 3.88
N THR A 328 -21.51 -37.47 4.91
CA THR A 328 -22.68 -36.64 5.19
C THR A 328 -22.41 -35.74 6.38
N HIS A 329 -22.34 -34.44 6.13
CA HIS A 329 -22.25 -33.40 7.14
C HIS A 329 -23.65 -32.87 7.45
N GLU A 330 -24.24 -33.33 8.55
CA GLU A 330 -25.64 -33.03 8.90
C GLU A 330 -25.87 -31.57 9.31
N SER A 331 -27.13 -31.18 9.47
CA SER A 331 -27.50 -29.80 9.81
C SER A 331 -27.05 -29.34 11.19
N THR A 332 -26.77 -30.26 12.12
CA THR A 332 -26.24 -29.96 13.45
C THR A 332 -24.72 -30.03 13.53
N ALA A 333 -24.09 -30.52 12.46
CA ALA A 333 -22.66 -30.78 12.45
C ALA A 333 -21.84 -29.49 12.32
N THR A 334 -20.61 -29.55 12.83
CA THR A 334 -19.61 -28.49 12.66
C THR A 334 -18.32 -29.09 12.12
N LEU A 335 -17.81 -28.53 11.02
CA LEU A 335 -16.47 -28.79 10.51
C LEU A 335 -15.57 -27.67 11.02
N THR A 336 -14.61 -28.00 11.87
CA THR A 336 -13.55 -27.08 12.28
C THR A 336 -12.39 -27.21 11.31
N THR A 337 -11.84 -26.07 10.87
CA THR A 337 -10.73 -26.02 9.91
C THR A 337 -9.72 -24.97 10.34
N GLU A 338 -8.48 -25.39 10.51
CA GLU A 338 -7.36 -24.52 10.85
C GLU A 338 -6.50 -24.16 9.64
N LEU A 339 -6.14 -22.89 9.51
CA LEU A 339 -5.22 -22.36 8.50
C LEU A 339 -3.95 -21.84 9.17
N GLU A 340 -2.81 -22.46 8.91
CA GLU A 340 -1.50 -22.01 9.41
C GLU A 340 -0.68 -21.27 8.33
N SER A 341 -0.84 -21.67 7.07
CA SER A 341 -0.25 -21.00 5.92
C SER A 341 -1.02 -21.33 4.65
N THR A 342 -0.66 -20.73 3.51
CA THR A 342 -1.23 -21.07 2.19
C THR A 342 -0.95 -22.49 1.72
N THR A 343 -0.12 -23.26 2.42
CA THR A 343 0.19 -24.66 2.10
C THR A 343 0.00 -25.63 3.26
N ASN A 344 -0.36 -25.14 4.45
CA ASN A 344 -0.62 -25.96 5.62
C ASN A 344 -1.94 -25.56 6.27
N PHE A 345 -2.96 -26.38 6.08
CA PHE A 345 -4.32 -26.18 6.57
C PHE A 345 -5.08 -27.52 6.61
N ASP A 346 -6.19 -27.57 7.33
CA ASP A 346 -7.00 -28.79 7.40
C ASP A 346 -7.70 -29.10 6.09
N ILE A 347 -7.77 -30.40 5.80
CA ILE A 347 -8.44 -30.91 4.59
C ILE A 347 -9.34 -32.08 4.97
N VAL A 348 -10.60 -32.01 4.52
CA VAL A 348 -11.47 -33.18 4.44
C VAL A 348 -11.38 -33.76 3.02
N ALA A 349 -10.89 -34.99 2.90
CA ALA A 349 -10.75 -35.68 1.61
C ALA A 349 -11.79 -36.79 1.50
N VAL A 350 -12.67 -36.72 0.50
CA VAL A 350 -13.77 -37.65 0.28
C VAL A 350 -13.61 -38.25 -1.12
N THR A 351 -13.56 -39.57 -1.28
CA THR A 351 -13.52 -40.17 -2.64
C THR A 351 -14.94 -40.29 -3.23
N GLY A 352 -15.96 -40.41 -2.39
CA GLY A 352 -17.39 -40.46 -2.75
C GLY A 352 -18.05 -39.07 -2.80
N THR A 353 -19.32 -39.01 -2.38
CA THR A 353 -20.09 -37.75 -2.34
C THR A 353 -19.95 -37.08 -0.97
N ALA A 354 -19.59 -35.80 -0.94
CA ALA A 354 -19.66 -34.96 0.26
C ALA A 354 -21.01 -34.20 0.28
N ASN A 355 -21.94 -34.60 1.15
CA ASN A 355 -23.21 -33.92 1.36
C ASN A 355 -23.06 -32.89 2.48
N LEU A 356 -23.11 -31.60 2.13
CA LEU A 356 -22.82 -30.50 3.06
C LEU A 356 -24.10 -29.79 3.53
N SER A 357 -24.21 -29.67 4.86
CA SER A 357 -25.15 -28.80 5.58
C SER A 357 -24.41 -28.10 6.72
N GLY A 358 -25.05 -27.82 7.85
CA GLY A 358 -24.36 -27.50 9.11
C GLY A 358 -23.48 -26.24 9.06
N THR A 359 -22.42 -26.25 9.87
CA THR A 359 -21.53 -25.11 10.10
C THR A 359 -20.11 -25.39 9.65
N LEU A 360 -19.51 -24.44 8.93
CA LEU A 360 -18.06 -24.35 8.73
C LEU A 360 -17.48 -23.33 9.70
N ASP A 361 -16.49 -23.74 10.50
CA ASP A 361 -15.78 -22.89 11.46
C ASP A 361 -14.29 -22.84 11.13
N VAL A 362 -13.77 -21.66 10.77
CA VAL A 362 -12.40 -21.49 10.26
C VAL A 362 -11.56 -20.67 11.22
N ASN A 363 -10.42 -21.22 11.64
CA ASN A 363 -9.50 -20.61 12.60
C ASN A 363 -8.13 -20.34 11.97
N LEU A 364 -7.56 -19.17 12.23
CA LEU A 364 -6.18 -18.84 11.84
C LEU A 364 -5.23 -19.23 12.98
N LEU A 365 -4.20 -20.02 12.69
CA LEU A 365 -3.20 -20.46 13.67
C LEU A 365 -1.93 -19.60 13.63
N ASN A 366 -1.18 -19.61 14.73
CA ASN A 366 0.19 -19.06 14.82
C ASN A 366 0.35 -17.61 14.35
N GLY A 367 -0.72 -16.80 14.43
CA GLY A 367 -0.73 -15.42 13.95
C GLY A 367 -0.70 -15.27 12.43
N PHE A 368 -1.08 -16.31 11.68
CA PHE A 368 -1.17 -16.28 10.23
C PHE A 368 -2.10 -15.16 9.76
N THR A 369 -1.60 -14.34 8.83
CA THR A 369 -2.35 -13.26 8.19
C THR A 369 -2.45 -13.55 6.70
N PRO A 370 -3.56 -14.15 6.22
CA PRO A 370 -3.79 -14.40 4.80
C PRO A 370 -3.62 -13.12 3.96
N SER A 371 -3.02 -13.26 2.79
CA SER A 371 -2.93 -12.19 1.80
C SER A 371 -4.12 -12.24 0.86
N LEU A 372 -4.41 -11.11 0.23
CA LEU A 372 -5.43 -11.04 -0.81
C LEU A 372 -5.11 -12.01 -1.96
N GLY A 373 -6.13 -12.77 -2.39
CA GLY A 373 -6.02 -13.77 -3.44
C GLY A 373 -5.52 -15.13 -2.96
N ASP A 374 -5.18 -15.27 -1.67
CA ASP A 374 -4.84 -16.57 -1.10
C ASP A 374 -6.07 -17.50 -1.13
N THR A 375 -5.82 -18.76 -1.52
CA THR A 375 -6.86 -19.79 -1.64
C THR A 375 -6.56 -21.01 -0.79
N PHE A 376 -7.57 -21.61 -0.17
CA PHE A 376 -7.46 -22.78 0.70
C PHE A 376 -8.53 -23.83 0.33
N THR A 377 -8.11 -24.98 -0.24
CA THR A 377 -9.01 -26.08 -0.59
C THR A 377 -9.28 -26.96 0.62
N ILE A 378 -10.26 -26.57 1.44
CA ILE A 378 -10.56 -27.22 2.73
C ILE A 378 -11.32 -28.55 2.58
N LEU A 379 -11.90 -28.81 1.41
CA LEU A 379 -12.60 -30.07 1.13
C LEU A 379 -12.38 -30.48 -0.32
N THR A 380 -12.08 -31.77 -0.52
CA THR A 380 -12.06 -32.43 -1.84
C THR A 380 -13.05 -33.60 -1.82
N ALA A 381 -13.79 -33.80 -2.91
CA ALA A 381 -14.80 -34.84 -3.04
C ALA A 381 -14.85 -35.41 -4.46
N GLY A 382 -15.30 -36.67 -4.61
CA GLY A 382 -15.74 -37.19 -5.92
C GLY A 382 -16.95 -36.41 -6.45
N THR A 383 -17.84 -35.96 -5.56
CA THR A 383 -18.86 -34.95 -5.84
C THR A 383 -19.19 -34.14 -4.59
N VAL A 384 -19.27 -32.82 -4.68
CA VAL A 384 -19.80 -31.95 -3.61
C VAL A 384 -21.29 -31.70 -3.88
N SER A 385 -22.12 -31.92 -2.87
CA SER A 385 -23.58 -31.71 -2.91
C SER A 385 -24.00 -30.87 -1.72
N GLY A 386 -24.74 -29.78 -1.95
CA GLY A 386 -25.13 -28.82 -0.90
C GLY A 386 -24.04 -27.79 -0.58
N THR A 387 -24.26 -27.03 0.50
CA THR A 387 -23.34 -25.98 1.00
C THR A 387 -23.42 -25.94 2.52
N PHE A 388 -22.39 -25.40 3.18
CA PHE A 388 -22.51 -25.08 4.60
C PHE A 388 -23.62 -24.03 4.79
N ALA A 389 -24.50 -24.26 5.78
CA ALA A 389 -25.62 -23.37 6.06
C ALA A 389 -25.16 -22.12 6.84
N THR A 390 -24.10 -22.26 7.64
CA THR A 390 -23.45 -21.19 8.39
C THR A 390 -21.94 -21.26 8.19
N THR A 391 -21.29 -20.11 8.03
CA THR A 391 -19.84 -19.99 7.88
C THR A 391 -19.32 -18.98 8.91
N ASN A 392 -18.51 -19.44 9.85
CA ASN A 392 -17.79 -18.59 10.79
C ASN A 392 -16.37 -18.42 10.27
N LEU A 393 -16.10 -17.29 9.61
CA LEU A 393 -14.84 -17.03 8.94
C LEU A 393 -14.03 -15.97 9.71
N PRO A 394 -12.68 -16.00 9.63
CA PRO A 394 -11.83 -15.05 10.34
C PRO A 394 -12.15 -13.59 9.99
N THR A 395 -12.28 -12.76 11.03
CA THR A 395 -12.55 -11.32 10.89
C THR A 395 -11.34 -10.56 10.35
N GLY A 396 -11.58 -9.39 9.72
CA GLY A 396 -10.52 -8.55 9.14
C GLY A 396 -10.27 -8.83 7.64
N TYR A 397 -10.94 -9.83 7.10
CA TYR A 397 -10.88 -10.24 5.70
C TYR A 397 -12.29 -10.38 5.14
N THR A 398 -12.42 -10.16 3.83
CA THR A 398 -13.59 -10.65 3.09
C THR A 398 -13.23 -11.99 2.48
N TRP A 399 -14.03 -13.02 2.77
CA TRP A 399 -13.83 -14.37 2.29
C TRP A 399 -14.93 -14.75 1.28
N SER A 400 -14.55 -15.37 0.18
CA SER A 400 -15.47 -16.13 -0.67
C SER A 400 -15.38 -17.61 -0.31
N VAL A 401 -16.52 -18.28 -0.20
CA VAL A 401 -16.59 -19.74 -0.08
C VAL A 401 -17.08 -20.29 -1.41
N ASN A 402 -16.14 -20.78 -2.21
CA ASN A 402 -16.37 -21.24 -3.57
C ASN A 402 -16.64 -22.76 -3.56
N TYR A 403 -17.85 -23.16 -3.94
CA TYR A 403 -18.24 -24.56 -4.08
C TYR A 403 -18.16 -24.97 -5.55
N SER A 404 -17.29 -25.92 -5.86
CA SER A 404 -17.19 -26.55 -7.18
C SER A 404 -17.85 -27.94 -7.17
N ALA A 405 -17.83 -28.64 -8.31
CA ALA A 405 -18.36 -30.01 -8.37
C ALA A 405 -17.56 -30.99 -7.51
N THR A 406 -16.29 -30.68 -7.17
CA THR A 406 -15.36 -31.60 -6.51
C THR A 406 -14.62 -30.98 -5.33
N GLU A 407 -14.80 -29.69 -5.05
CA GLU A 407 -13.99 -28.97 -4.06
C GLU A 407 -14.79 -27.87 -3.34
N VAL A 408 -14.38 -27.56 -2.11
CA VAL A 408 -14.75 -26.32 -1.41
C VAL A 408 -13.48 -25.52 -1.17
N VAL A 409 -13.43 -24.31 -1.70
CA VAL A 409 -12.26 -23.43 -1.65
C VAL A 409 -12.62 -22.13 -0.96
N LEU A 410 -11.86 -21.77 0.07
CA LEU A 410 -11.88 -20.44 0.66
C LEU A 410 -10.94 -19.53 -0.14
N GLU A 411 -11.38 -18.33 -0.46
CA GLU A 411 -10.55 -17.33 -1.14
C GLU A 411 -10.64 -15.99 -0.40
N VAL A 412 -9.49 -15.37 -0.14
CA VAL A 412 -9.44 -14.01 0.39
C VAL A 412 -9.66 -13.05 -0.78
N ILE A 413 -10.74 -12.26 -0.75
CA ILE A 413 -11.12 -11.35 -1.84
C ILE A 413 -10.98 -9.87 -1.44
N PRO A 414 -10.93 -8.93 -2.40
CA PRO A 414 -10.70 -7.53 -2.10
C PRO A 414 -11.80 -6.93 -1.22
N ASN A 415 -11.42 -6.04 -0.30
CA ASN A 415 -12.39 -5.37 0.55
C ASN A 415 -12.91 -4.10 -0.12
N THR A 416 -14.17 -3.78 0.13
CA THR A 416 -14.72 -2.44 -0.13
C THR A 416 -15.17 -1.85 1.19
N PHE A 417 -14.49 -0.78 1.61
CA PHE A 417 -14.78 -0.04 2.84
C PHE A 417 -15.55 1.22 2.48
N THR A 418 -16.62 1.52 3.22
CA THR A 418 -17.44 2.72 3.02
C THR A 418 -17.47 3.55 4.30
N TYR A 419 -17.14 4.82 4.18
CA TYR A 419 -17.37 5.85 5.19
C TYR A 419 -18.57 6.70 4.78
N SER A 420 -19.62 6.71 5.59
CA SER A 420 -20.88 7.38 5.23
C SER A 420 -21.36 8.44 6.22
N ASP A 421 -20.67 8.59 7.36
CA ASP A 421 -21.03 9.53 8.42
C ASP A 421 -20.05 10.72 8.49
N SER A 422 -20.09 11.51 9.56
CA SER A 422 -19.13 12.58 9.84
C SER A 422 -18.22 12.25 11.02
N GLY A 423 -16.91 12.48 10.87
CA GLY A 423 -15.96 12.33 12.00
C GLY A 423 -14.50 12.12 11.58
N ASP A 424 -13.72 11.55 12.49
CA ASP A 424 -12.33 11.16 12.24
C ASP A 424 -12.29 9.84 11.45
N TRP A 425 -11.30 9.67 10.59
CA TRP A 425 -10.94 8.43 9.93
C TRP A 425 -10.81 7.26 10.91
N THR A 426 -10.30 7.53 12.12
CA THR A 426 -10.09 6.49 13.14
C THR A 426 -11.36 6.06 13.88
N ASP A 427 -12.50 6.72 13.65
CA ASP A 427 -13.78 6.34 14.25
C ASP A 427 -14.32 5.07 13.61
N THR A 428 -14.02 3.93 14.24
CA THR A 428 -14.41 2.60 13.77
C THR A 428 -15.92 2.41 13.58
N ALA A 429 -16.76 3.21 14.24
CA ALA A 429 -18.22 3.10 14.12
C ALA A 429 -18.77 3.64 12.79
N ASN A 430 -18.00 4.49 12.11
CA ASN A 430 -18.42 5.16 10.87
C ASN A 430 -18.06 4.36 9.61
N TRP A 431 -17.35 3.24 9.78
CA TRP A 431 -16.92 2.37 8.70
C TRP A 431 -17.82 1.14 8.57
N SER A 432 -18.18 0.83 7.33
CA SER A 432 -18.79 -0.44 6.94
C SER A 432 -17.92 -1.14 5.90
N PRO A 433 -17.72 -2.46 5.97
CA PRO A 433 -18.21 -3.36 7.02
C PRO A 433 -17.42 -3.27 8.34
N TRP A 434 -16.18 -2.77 8.32
CA TRP A 434 -15.35 -2.46 9.48
C TRP A 434 -14.27 -1.44 9.09
N TYR A 435 -13.48 -0.98 10.07
CA TYR A 435 -12.41 -0.01 9.90
C TYR A 435 -11.24 -0.53 9.02
N PRO A 436 -10.83 0.16 7.93
CA PRO A 436 -9.76 -0.29 7.04
C PRO A 436 -8.34 -0.12 7.59
N GLY A 437 -8.14 0.61 8.68
CA GLY A 437 -6.80 1.03 9.09
C GLY A 437 -6.31 2.26 8.31
N THR A 438 -5.01 2.57 8.43
CA THR A 438 -4.37 3.72 7.78
C THR A 438 -3.62 3.34 6.50
N THR A 439 -3.52 2.05 6.17
CA THR A 439 -2.88 1.55 4.94
C THR A 439 -3.93 0.82 4.12
N ILE A 440 -4.23 1.34 2.94
CA ILE A 440 -5.18 0.76 2.00
C ILE A 440 -4.39 -0.10 1.01
N ASN A 441 -4.65 -1.41 0.96
CA ASN A 441 -3.88 -2.33 0.13
C ASN A 441 -4.27 -2.25 -1.35
N THR A 442 -3.42 -2.77 -2.24
CA THR A 442 -3.48 -2.56 -3.70
C THR A 442 -4.80 -2.89 -4.39
N ALA A 443 -5.61 -3.82 -3.87
CA ALA A 443 -6.94 -4.09 -4.45
C ALA A 443 -8.11 -3.63 -3.58
N ASP A 444 -7.84 -3.13 -2.36
CA ASP A 444 -8.90 -2.61 -1.51
C ASP A 444 -9.42 -1.30 -2.08
N THR A 445 -10.72 -1.08 -1.92
CA THR A 445 -11.39 0.15 -2.30
C THR A 445 -11.96 0.82 -1.06
N VAL A 446 -11.62 2.09 -0.85
CA VAL A 446 -12.26 2.97 0.12
C VAL A 446 -13.21 3.90 -0.60
N ILE A 447 -14.46 3.98 -0.12
CA ILE A 447 -15.50 4.87 -0.62
C ILE A 447 -15.84 5.86 0.49
N ILE A 448 -15.66 7.15 0.23
CA ILE A 448 -16.02 8.23 1.16
C ILE A 448 -17.26 8.94 0.60
N ASN A 449 -18.39 8.76 1.27
CA ASN A 449 -19.66 9.44 0.94
C ASN A 449 -20.05 10.49 2.00
N GLY A 450 -19.42 10.44 3.18
CA GLY A 450 -19.64 11.34 4.31
C GLY A 450 -18.61 12.47 4.39
N SER A 451 -18.34 12.96 5.60
CA SER A 451 -17.33 13.99 5.87
C SER A 451 -16.28 13.43 6.82
N VAL A 452 -15.05 13.24 6.35
CA VAL A 452 -13.99 12.60 7.13
C VAL A 452 -12.78 13.52 7.28
N ASP A 453 -12.30 13.64 8.51
CA ASP A 453 -11.02 14.27 8.84
C ASP A 453 -9.98 13.19 9.12
N THR A 454 -8.76 13.33 8.61
CA THR A 454 -7.66 12.40 8.89
C THR A 454 -6.53 13.10 9.65
N PHE A 455 -6.43 12.84 10.95
CA PHE A 455 -5.34 13.37 11.79
C PHE A 455 -4.08 12.49 11.80
N THR A 456 -4.16 11.31 11.18
CA THR A 456 -3.06 10.36 11.03
C THR A 456 -2.68 10.23 9.57
N SER A 457 -1.43 9.87 9.30
CA SER A 457 -0.97 9.64 7.93
C SER A 457 -1.70 8.46 7.30
N ILE A 458 -2.12 8.63 6.04
CA ILE A 458 -2.79 7.61 5.23
C ILE A 458 -1.84 7.18 4.12
N THR A 459 -1.65 5.87 3.97
CA THR A 459 -0.95 5.27 2.83
C THR A 459 -1.97 4.61 1.91
N ASN A 460 -2.14 5.13 0.70
CA ASN A 460 -3.00 4.56 -0.31
C ASN A 460 -2.18 3.79 -1.35
N LEU A 461 -2.23 2.46 -1.30
CA LEU A 461 -1.73 1.58 -2.37
C LEU A 461 -2.87 1.14 -3.31
N GLY A 462 -4.13 1.26 -2.86
CA GLY A 462 -5.33 0.78 -3.53
C GLY A 462 -6.13 1.87 -4.23
N THR A 463 -7.45 1.87 -4.04
CA THR A 463 -8.35 2.87 -4.61
C THR A 463 -9.09 3.66 -3.53
N ILE A 464 -9.05 4.98 -3.59
CA ILE A 464 -9.92 5.88 -2.81
C ILE A 464 -10.89 6.57 -3.77
N ASN A 465 -12.19 6.42 -3.53
CA ASN A 465 -13.25 7.13 -4.22
C ASN A 465 -13.92 8.09 -3.24
N ASN A 466 -13.60 9.38 -3.36
CA ASN A 466 -14.22 10.42 -2.55
C ASN A 466 -15.37 11.08 -3.31
N SER A 467 -16.59 11.01 -2.77
CA SER A 467 -17.75 11.77 -3.24
C SER A 467 -18.31 12.73 -2.17
N GLY A 468 -17.80 12.63 -0.94
CA GLY A 468 -18.14 13.51 0.17
C GLY A 468 -17.06 14.57 0.42
N THR A 469 -16.68 14.76 1.68
CA THR A 469 -15.58 15.65 2.09
C THR A 469 -14.48 14.82 2.75
N LEU A 470 -13.25 14.94 2.24
CA LEU A 470 -12.06 14.25 2.75
C LEU A 470 -10.99 15.30 3.08
N ASN A 471 -10.78 15.54 4.37
CA ASN A 471 -9.79 16.50 4.86
C ASN A 471 -8.57 15.74 5.38
N ILE A 472 -7.48 15.78 4.62
CA ILE A 472 -6.20 15.19 5.02
C ILE A 472 -5.38 16.24 5.79
N LEU A 473 -5.51 16.20 7.12
CA LEU A 473 -4.81 17.10 8.05
C LEU A 473 -3.42 16.59 8.47
N SER A 474 -2.96 15.50 7.84
CA SER A 474 -1.65 14.88 8.03
C SER A 474 -1.06 14.55 6.64
N ASN A 475 -0.26 13.50 6.53
CA ASN A 475 0.34 13.08 5.27
C ASN A 475 -0.57 12.10 4.52
N LEU A 476 -0.82 12.35 3.24
CA LEU A 476 -1.28 11.35 2.29
C LEU A 476 -0.10 10.89 1.43
N ASP A 477 0.29 9.61 1.59
CA ASP A 477 1.18 8.91 0.67
C ASP A 477 0.31 8.14 -0.33
N ASN A 478 0.16 8.68 -1.54
CA ASN A 478 -0.66 8.11 -2.60
C ASN A 478 0.22 7.47 -3.68
N SER A 479 0.28 6.14 -3.68
CA SER A 479 0.85 5.34 -4.78
C SER A 479 -0.22 4.59 -5.59
N GLY A 480 -1.45 4.55 -5.08
CA GLY A 480 -2.62 4.00 -5.76
C GLY A 480 -3.39 5.02 -6.60
N SER A 481 -4.71 4.81 -6.71
CA SER A 481 -5.65 5.69 -7.41
C SER A 481 -6.53 6.44 -6.41
N LEU A 482 -6.67 7.74 -6.58
CA LEU A 482 -7.61 8.58 -5.86
C LEU A 482 -8.52 9.31 -6.85
N THR A 483 -9.81 9.01 -6.82
CA THR A 483 -10.82 9.75 -7.59
C THR A 483 -11.62 10.64 -6.65
N ASN A 484 -11.57 11.95 -6.89
CA ASN A 484 -12.34 12.94 -6.15
C ASN A 484 -13.50 13.50 -6.99
N THR A 485 -14.71 13.31 -6.50
CA THR A 485 -15.96 13.88 -7.03
C THR A 485 -16.68 14.77 -6.00
N GLY A 486 -16.07 14.96 -4.83
CA GLY A 486 -16.53 15.82 -3.75
C GLY A 486 -15.49 16.89 -3.40
N THR A 487 -15.30 17.17 -2.11
CA THR A 487 -14.25 18.07 -1.60
C THR A 487 -13.09 17.26 -1.05
N LEU A 488 -11.87 17.57 -1.50
CA LEU A 488 -10.63 16.98 -1.02
C LEU A 488 -9.68 18.10 -0.61
N ASP A 489 -9.42 18.22 0.68
CA ASP A 489 -8.48 19.19 1.23
C ASP A 489 -7.24 18.44 1.72
N ILE A 490 -6.05 18.84 1.28
CA ILE A 490 -4.79 18.15 1.60
C ILE A 490 -3.74 19.13 2.12
N ASP A 491 -3.28 18.91 3.34
CA ASP A 491 -2.17 19.66 3.92
C ASP A 491 -0.82 19.13 3.43
N PHE A 492 -0.60 17.81 3.42
CA PHE A 492 0.67 17.21 3.00
C PHE A 492 0.44 16.03 2.06
N LEU A 493 1.07 16.09 0.89
CA LEU A 493 0.92 15.09 -0.17
C LEU A 493 2.29 14.59 -0.65
N ASP A 494 2.47 13.27 -0.64
CA ASP A 494 3.46 12.57 -1.46
C ASP A 494 2.67 11.71 -2.46
N ASN A 495 2.70 12.09 -3.74
CA ASN A 495 1.96 11.40 -4.79
C ASN A 495 2.92 10.76 -5.78
N THR A 496 2.92 9.44 -5.84
CA THR A 496 3.56 8.63 -6.89
C THR A 496 2.53 7.93 -7.78
N GLY A 497 1.25 7.96 -7.39
CA GLY A 497 0.12 7.37 -8.09
C GLY A 497 -0.68 8.37 -8.92
N ILE A 498 -2.00 8.16 -8.97
CA ILE A 498 -2.91 8.97 -9.78
C ILE A 498 -3.93 9.67 -8.88
N ILE A 499 -4.11 10.97 -9.06
CA ILE A 499 -5.20 11.76 -8.48
C ILE A 499 -6.05 12.33 -9.62
N THR A 500 -7.32 11.96 -9.67
CA THR A 500 -8.30 12.53 -10.61
C THR A 500 -9.29 13.40 -9.85
N ASN A 501 -9.21 14.72 -10.02
CA ASN A 501 -10.13 15.68 -9.43
C ASN A 501 -11.25 16.06 -10.39
N SER A 502 -12.49 15.92 -9.95
CA SER A 502 -13.70 16.27 -10.70
C SER A 502 -14.61 17.28 -10.01
N LEU A 503 -14.22 17.78 -8.83
CA LEU A 503 -14.94 18.86 -8.16
C LEU A 503 -14.01 19.83 -7.42
N THR A 504 -13.64 19.59 -6.16
CA THR A 504 -12.78 20.53 -5.41
C THR A 504 -11.59 19.80 -4.82
N LEU A 505 -10.39 20.24 -5.18
CA LEU A 505 -9.12 19.82 -4.60
C LEU A 505 -8.36 21.06 -4.10
N ASN A 506 -8.24 21.21 -2.79
CA ASN A 506 -7.48 22.29 -2.16
C ASN A 506 -6.18 21.74 -1.59
N LEU A 507 -5.09 22.45 -1.87
CA LEU A 507 -3.74 22.13 -1.44
C LEU A 507 -3.28 23.24 -0.49
N SER A 508 -3.39 22.99 0.82
CA SER A 508 -3.29 24.00 1.89
C SER A 508 -1.96 24.01 2.64
N GLY A 509 -1.11 22.99 2.49
CA GLY A 509 0.19 22.91 3.17
C GLY A 509 1.38 22.80 2.22
N PHE A 510 2.40 22.07 2.67
CA PHE A 510 3.67 21.91 1.96
C PHE A 510 3.66 20.57 1.23
N ILE A 511 3.61 20.61 -0.10
CA ILE A 511 3.46 19.41 -0.92
C ILE A 511 4.80 19.07 -1.55
N ASP A 512 5.48 18.14 -0.91
CA ASP A 512 6.89 17.84 -1.11
C ASP A 512 7.21 17.01 -2.35
N ASN A 513 6.23 16.36 -2.99
CA ASN A 513 6.53 15.51 -4.14
C ASN A 513 5.26 15.05 -4.89
N ASN A 514 4.84 15.75 -5.95
CA ASN A 514 4.04 15.09 -6.97
C ASN A 514 4.97 14.47 -8.01
N ASN A 515 5.33 13.19 -7.87
CA ASN A 515 5.99 12.39 -8.90
C ASN A 515 4.99 11.62 -9.79
N GLY A 516 3.73 11.58 -9.38
CA GLY A 516 2.64 10.92 -10.07
C GLY A 516 1.89 11.85 -11.03
N THR A 517 0.63 11.51 -11.29
CA THR A 517 -0.25 12.30 -12.17
C THR A 517 -1.36 12.96 -11.37
N ILE A 518 -1.57 14.26 -11.60
CA ILE A 518 -2.76 14.99 -11.15
C ILE A 518 -3.56 15.40 -12.38
N THR A 519 -4.79 14.89 -12.50
CA THR A 519 -5.72 15.27 -13.56
C THR A 519 -6.87 16.06 -12.97
N ASN A 520 -6.93 17.36 -13.26
CA ASN A 520 -8.07 18.21 -12.94
C ASN A 520 -9.03 18.25 -14.14
N THR A 521 -10.15 17.53 -14.04
CA THR A 521 -11.12 17.39 -15.14
C THR A 521 -11.91 18.68 -15.38
N ALA A 522 -12.72 18.74 -16.44
CA ALA A 522 -13.45 19.94 -16.86
C ALA A 522 -14.38 20.55 -15.78
N ALA A 523 -14.88 19.75 -14.83
CA ALA A 523 -15.71 20.24 -13.73
C ALA A 523 -14.91 20.53 -12.44
N GLY A 524 -13.62 20.18 -12.43
CA GLY A 524 -12.76 20.28 -11.28
C GLY A 524 -12.13 21.67 -11.11
N THR A 525 -11.95 22.04 -9.85
CA THR A 525 -11.13 23.16 -9.40
C THR A 525 -10.01 22.59 -8.54
N LEU A 526 -8.77 22.85 -8.96
CA LEU A 526 -7.54 22.59 -8.21
C LEU A 526 -7.02 23.93 -7.71
N THR A 527 -6.92 24.10 -6.40
CA THR A 527 -6.44 25.33 -5.78
C THR A 527 -5.17 25.06 -4.97
N ILE A 528 -4.11 25.79 -5.28
CA ILE A 528 -2.91 25.89 -4.43
C ILE A 528 -3.12 27.12 -3.55
N GLU A 529 -3.31 26.92 -2.24
CA GLU A 529 -3.71 28.00 -1.34
C GLU A 529 -2.57 28.98 -1.02
N ASN A 530 -2.92 30.07 -0.35
CA ASN A 530 -1.94 31.06 0.08
C ASN A 530 -0.96 30.44 1.08
N PHE A 531 0.33 30.74 0.92
CA PHE A 531 1.42 30.19 1.77
C PHE A 531 1.60 28.67 1.65
N SER A 532 1.06 28.05 0.61
CA SER A 532 1.24 26.64 0.26
C SER A 532 2.19 26.52 -0.93
N ASP A 533 2.90 25.40 -0.99
CA ASP A 533 3.85 25.10 -2.07
C ASP A 533 3.48 23.77 -2.73
N LEU A 534 3.46 23.73 -4.07
CA LEU A 534 3.36 22.52 -4.86
C LEU A 534 4.66 22.28 -5.63
N PHE A 535 5.44 21.29 -5.20
CA PHE A 535 6.59 20.78 -5.95
C PHE A 535 6.14 19.62 -6.86
N ASN A 536 6.04 19.91 -8.15
CA ASN A 536 5.58 18.98 -9.16
C ASN A 536 6.75 18.45 -9.99
N SER A 537 7.06 17.16 -9.84
CA SER A 537 8.05 16.44 -10.66
C SER A 537 7.41 15.40 -11.59
N GLY A 538 6.08 15.34 -11.64
CA GLY A 538 5.28 14.50 -12.53
C GLY A 538 4.30 15.33 -13.35
N THR A 539 3.29 14.69 -13.95
CA THR A 539 2.39 15.39 -14.89
C THR A 539 1.20 16.04 -14.18
N ILE A 540 0.93 17.31 -14.50
CA ILE A 540 -0.32 17.98 -14.18
C ILE A 540 -1.09 18.21 -15.48
N THR A 541 -2.33 17.71 -15.55
CA THR A 541 -3.26 17.98 -16.65
C THR A 541 -4.45 18.77 -16.13
N ASN A 542 -4.59 20.02 -16.55
CA ASN A 542 -5.69 20.90 -16.19
C ASN A 542 -6.64 21.13 -17.37
N ILE A 543 -7.83 20.52 -17.27
CA ILE A 543 -8.96 20.72 -18.19
C ILE A 543 -10.02 21.64 -17.53
N GLY A 544 -10.06 21.68 -16.19
CA GLY A 544 -10.95 22.53 -15.40
C GLY A 544 -10.33 23.88 -15.04
N THR A 545 -10.37 24.25 -13.77
CA THR A 545 -9.73 25.46 -13.23
C THR A 545 -8.56 25.11 -12.31
N LEU A 546 -7.39 25.66 -12.59
CA LEU A 546 -6.22 25.66 -11.72
C LEU A 546 -6.01 27.07 -11.17
N ASP A 547 -6.17 27.24 -9.86
CA ASP A 547 -5.96 28.51 -9.16
C ASP A 547 -4.68 28.43 -8.33
N ASN A 548 -3.63 29.12 -8.74
CA ASN A 548 -2.40 29.25 -7.95
C ASN A 548 -2.41 30.54 -7.13
N LEU A 549 -2.65 30.44 -5.83
CA LEU A 549 -2.53 31.53 -4.87
C LEU A 549 -1.21 31.49 -4.08
N GLY A 550 -0.52 30.35 -4.09
CA GLY A 550 0.74 30.10 -3.39
C GLY A 550 1.94 30.00 -4.33
N THR A 551 2.76 28.96 -4.16
CA THR A 551 3.92 28.67 -5.02
C THR A 551 3.70 27.39 -5.80
N LEU A 552 3.91 27.42 -7.12
CA LEU A 552 3.93 26.25 -8.00
C LEU A 552 5.33 26.11 -8.60
N LEU A 553 6.04 25.02 -8.32
CA LEU A 553 7.29 24.68 -9.00
C LEU A 553 7.06 23.41 -9.82
N SER A 554 7.11 23.50 -11.15
CA SER A 554 6.95 22.36 -12.04
C SER A 554 8.26 22.01 -12.75
N PHE A 555 8.77 20.81 -12.50
CA PHE A 555 9.94 20.21 -13.13
C PHE A 555 9.58 19.30 -14.31
N ASP A 556 8.30 19.07 -14.56
CA ASP A 556 7.76 18.24 -15.64
C ASP A 556 6.56 18.95 -16.30
N THR A 557 5.96 18.33 -17.33
CA THR A 557 4.94 18.96 -18.18
C THR A 557 3.69 19.38 -17.38
N LEU A 558 3.30 20.64 -17.57
CA LEU A 558 2.00 21.19 -17.18
C LEU A 558 1.16 21.39 -18.45
N ASP A 559 0.15 20.55 -18.65
CA ASP A 559 -0.82 20.68 -19.75
C ASP A 559 -2.04 21.47 -19.27
N ASN A 560 -2.24 22.67 -19.81
CA ASN A 560 -3.40 23.51 -19.56
C ASN A 560 -4.27 23.62 -20.82
N SER A 561 -5.38 22.88 -20.83
CA SER A 561 -6.48 23.03 -21.79
C SER A 561 -7.71 23.74 -21.21
N GLY A 562 -7.72 23.96 -19.88
CA GLY A 562 -8.77 24.65 -19.14
C GLY A 562 -8.46 26.11 -18.84
N THR A 563 -8.66 26.52 -17.59
CA THR A 563 -8.31 27.85 -17.05
C THR A 563 -7.19 27.71 -16.03
N PHE A 564 -6.11 28.46 -16.19
CA PHE A 564 -5.02 28.58 -15.21
C PHE A 564 -4.93 30.04 -14.73
N ASN A 565 -5.28 30.29 -13.47
CA ASN A 565 -5.17 31.59 -12.82
C ASN A 565 -3.95 31.60 -11.91
N ASN A 566 -2.89 32.30 -12.30
CA ASN A 566 -1.71 32.51 -11.47
C ASN A 566 -1.82 33.87 -10.75
N SER A 567 -1.91 33.85 -9.42
CA SER A 567 -1.88 35.07 -8.59
C SER A 567 -0.74 35.06 -7.56
N GLY A 568 -0.18 33.88 -7.28
CA GLY A 568 1.05 33.71 -6.51
C GLY A 568 2.30 33.67 -7.39
N THR A 569 3.19 32.72 -7.12
CA THR A 569 4.42 32.49 -7.89
C THR A 569 4.33 31.14 -8.59
N ALA A 570 4.65 31.08 -9.88
CA ALA A 570 4.72 29.83 -10.63
C ALA A 570 6.01 29.79 -11.46
N ASP A 571 6.83 28.76 -11.21
CA ASP A 571 8.07 28.50 -11.94
C ASP A 571 7.89 27.18 -12.72
N ILE A 572 7.76 27.28 -14.04
CA ILE A 572 7.65 26.13 -14.94
C ILE A 572 9.02 25.90 -15.60
N LEU A 573 9.80 25.01 -14.98
CA LEU A 573 11.19 24.71 -15.35
C LEU A 573 11.31 23.65 -16.46
N SER A 574 10.18 23.15 -16.93
CA SER A 574 10.04 22.22 -18.06
C SER A 574 9.07 22.85 -19.06
N GLU A 575 8.13 22.07 -19.58
CA GLU A 575 7.17 22.50 -20.61
C GLU A 575 5.81 22.91 -20.03
N LEU A 576 5.34 24.08 -20.46
CA LEU A 576 3.94 24.49 -20.36
C LEU A 576 3.27 24.32 -21.73
N ASP A 577 2.34 23.38 -21.83
CA ASP A 577 1.46 23.23 -23.00
C ASP A 577 0.16 24.01 -22.72
N ASN A 578 0.04 25.22 -23.28
CA ASN A 578 -1.14 26.04 -23.07
C ASN A 578 -2.04 26.05 -24.31
N SER A 579 -3.12 25.28 -24.27
CA SER A 579 -4.22 25.33 -25.26
C SER A 579 -5.48 26.02 -24.72
N GLY A 580 -5.54 26.25 -23.40
CA GLY A 580 -6.63 26.92 -22.70
C GLY A 580 -6.41 28.43 -22.48
N ALA A 581 -6.98 28.94 -21.38
CA ALA A 581 -6.80 30.31 -20.93
C ALA A 581 -5.88 30.37 -19.71
N LEU A 582 -4.85 31.21 -19.76
CA LEU A 582 -3.94 31.50 -18.66
C LEU A 582 -4.05 32.98 -18.31
N THR A 583 -4.36 33.29 -17.05
CA THR A 583 -4.33 34.66 -16.52
C THR A 583 -3.25 34.77 -15.45
N ASN A 584 -2.26 35.63 -15.68
CA ASN A 584 -1.20 35.90 -14.73
C ASN A 584 -1.36 37.27 -14.08
N THR A 585 -1.59 37.27 -12.77
CA THR A 585 -1.64 38.45 -11.89
C THR A 585 -0.56 38.43 -10.82
N GLY A 586 0.29 37.39 -10.82
CA GLY A 586 1.44 37.21 -9.93
C GLY A 586 2.76 37.16 -10.70
N THR A 587 3.69 36.31 -10.27
CA THR A 587 4.95 36.04 -10.98
C THR A 587 4.86 34.69 -11.69
N LEU A 588 5.17 34.66 -12.97
CA LEU A 588 5.18 33.44 -13.79
C LEU A 588 6.47 33.39 -14.60
N ASP A 589 7.29 32.38 -14.33
CA ASP A 589 8.54 32.10 -15.03
C ASP A 589 8.36 30.81 -15.83
N ILE A 590 8.68 30.81 -17.13
CA ILE A 590 8.49 29.66 -18.03
C ILE A 590 9.74 29.44 -18.88
N ASP A 591 10.34 28.24 -18.77
CA ASP A 591 11.51 27.82 -19.55
C ASP A 591 11.16 27.28 -20.94
N PHE A 592 10.03 26.59 -21.08
CA PHE A 592 9.53 26.08 -22.36
C PHE A 592 8.03 26.24 -22.47
N LEU A 593 7.57 26.78 -23.60
CA LEU A 593 6.15 27.06 -23.84
C LEU A 593 5.74 26.61 -25.25
N ASP A 594 4.66 25.84 -25.35
CA ASP A 594 3.84 25.73 -26.56
C ASP A 594 2.48 26.37 -26.28
N ASN A 595 2.25 27.56 -26.83
CA ASN A 595 1.00 28.30 -26.66
C ASN A 595 0.16 28.28 -27.94
N THR A 596 -0.89 27.48 -27.92
CA THR A 596 -1.99 27.50 -28.91
C THR A 596 -3.24 28.23 -28.37
N GLY A 597 -3.26 28.52 -27.07
CA GLY A 597 -4.35 29.17 -26.34
C GLY A 597 -4.14 30.66 -26.11
N ILE A 598 -4.62 31.16 -24.97
CA ILE A 598 -4.57 32.57 -24.58
C ILE A 598 -3.76 32.72 -23.28
N ILE A 599 -2.79 33.62 -23.28
CA ILE A 599 -2.05 34.08 -22.10
C ILE A 599 -2.33 35.57 -21.90
N THR A 600 -2.85 35.95 -20.73
CA THR A 600 -3.03 37.35 -20.32
C THR A 600 -2.13 37.65 -19.13
N ASN A 601 -1.10 38.47 -19.35
CA ASN A 601 -0.19 38.91 -18.31
C ASN A 601 -0.57 40.30 -17.77
N SER A 602 -0.73 40.39 -16.45
CA SER A 602 -1.04 41.62 -15.72
C SER A 602 -0.08 41.93 -14.59
N LEU A 603 0.99 41.15 -14.43
CA LEU A 603 2.09 41.49 -13.53
C LEU A 603 3.45 41.06 -14.11
N THR A 604 4.05 39.94 -13.71
CA THR A 604 5.39 39.55 -14.20
C THR A 604 5.32 38.22 -14.93
N LEU A 605 5.68 38.22 -16.22
CA LEU A 605 5.86 37.03 -17.04
C LEU A 605 7.29 37.02 -17.59
N ASN A 606 8.12 36.09 -17.13
CA ASN A 606 9.46 35.88 -17.67
C ASN A 606 9.48 34.62 -18.51
N LEU A 607 10.08 34.74 -19.69
CA LEU A 607 10.18 33.70 -20.69
C LEU A 607 11.66 33.40 -20.91
N SER A 608 12.09 32.24 -20.44
CA SER A 608 13.42 31.67 -20.61
C SER A 608 13.39 30.56 -21.66
N GLY A 609 14.55 30.09 -22.14
CA GLY A 609 14.64 28.90 -22.99
C GLY A 609 13.98 29.04 -24.36
N PHE A 610 13.12 28.08 -24.74
CA PHE A 610 12.49 28.02 -26.08
C PHE A 610 10.98 28.20 -25.97
N ILE A 611 10.47 29.22 -26.64
CA ILE A 611 9.08 29.65 -26.53
C ILE A 611 8.44 29.67 -27.91
N ASP A 612 7.36 28.91 -28.08
CA ASP A 612 6.55 28.90 -29.29
C ASP A 612 5.15 29.44 -28.98
N ASN A 613 4.86 30.66 -29.45
CA ASN A 613 3.48 31.15 -29.53
C ASN A 613 2.83 30.64 -30.82
N ASN A 614 2.50 29.36 -30.80
CA ASN A 614 2.02 28.54 -31.92
C ASN A 614 0.57 28.86 -32.32
N ASN A 615 0.37 29.97 -33.04
CA ASN A 615 -0.96 30.53 -33.34
C ASN A 615 -1.79 30.95 -32.09
N GLY A 616 -1.19 30.94 -30.90
CA GLY A 616 -1.80 31.43 -29.68
C GLY A 616 -1.81 32.97 -29.57
N THR A 617 -2.37 33.47 -28.47
CA THR A 617 -2.39 34.90 -28.14
C THR A 617 -1.69 35.16 -26.82
N ILE A 618 -0.72 36.08 -26.82
CA ILE A 618 -0.09 36.62 -25.60
C ILE A 618 -0.48 38.09 -25.49
N THR A 619 -1.22 38.44 -24.44
CA THR A 619 -1.59 39.84 -24.13
C THR A 619 -0.86 40.30 -22.88
N ASN A 620 0.08 41.22 -23.04
CA ASN A 620 0.70 41.92 -21.92
C ASN A 620 -0.05 43.23 -21.63
N THR A 621 -0.84 43.23 -20.56
CA THR A 621 -1.70 44.37 -20.19
C THR A 621 -0.90 45.55 -19.65
N VAL A 622 -1.54 46.70 -19.44
CA VAL A 622 -0.89 47.95 -18.99
C VAL A 622 -0.07 47.82 -17.70
N ALA A 623 -0.45 46.91 -16.80
CA ALA A 623 0.27 46.66 -15.54
C ALA A 623 1.33 45.56 -15.67
N GLY A 624 1.33 44.84 -16.80
CA GLY A 624 2.18 43.70 -17.04
C GLY A 624 3.57 44.08 -17.57
N THR A 625 4.55 43.30 -17.15
CA THR A 625 5.90 43.23 -17.69
C THR A 625 6.10 41.83 -18.26
N LEU A 626 6.39 41.76 -19.55
CA LEU A 626 6.76 40.55 -20.28
C LEU A 626 8.26 40.63 -20.57
N THR A 627 9.04 39.69 -20.07
CA THR A 627 10.49 39.64 -20.30
C THR A 627 10.82 38.41 -21.14
N ILE A 628 11.57 38.59 -22.22
CA ILE A 628 12.24 37.50 -22.94
C ILE A 628 13.69 37.52 -22.47
N GLU A 629 14.11 36.50 -21.74
CA GLU A 629 15.40 36.49 -21.06
C GLU A 629 16.59 36.33 -22.03
N ASN A 630 17.80 36.64 -21.55
CA ASN A 630 19.02 36.44 -22.32
C ASN A 630 19.16 34.98 -22.76
N PHE A 631 19.62 34.77 -24.01
CA PHE A 631 19.80 33.45 -24.62
C PHE A 631 18.50 32.64 -24.83
N SER A 632 17.34 33.29 -24.71
CA SER A 632 16.04 32.68 -24.98
C SER A 632 15.55 33.03 -26.37
N ASP A 633 14.78 32.15 -26.99
CA ASP A 633 14.21 32.35 -28.32
C ASP A 633 12.67 32.27 -28.25
N LEU A 634 12.00 33.37 -28.60
CA LEU A 634 10.55 33.45 -28.79
C LEU A 634 10.21 33.42 -30.28
N PHE A 635 9.55 32.35 -30.70
CA PHE A 635 8.95 32.18 -32.02
C PHE A 635 7.47 32.55 -31.92
N ASN A 636 7.08 33.66 -32.54
CA ASN A 636 5.69 34.07 -32.60
C ASN A 636 5.08 33.70 -33.95
N SER A 637 4.18 32.72 -33.99
CA SER A 637 3.33 32.46 -35.17
C SER A 637 1.86 32.83 -34.95
N GLY A 638 1.55 33.45 -33.80
CA GLY A 638 0.24 33.97 -33.45
C GLY A 638 0.26 35.48 -33.16
N THR A 639 -0.49 35.92 -32.15
CA THR A 639 -0.61 37.33 -31.80
C THR A 639 0.09 37.65 -30.48
N ILE A 640 0.95 38.67 -30.47
CA ILE A 640 1.44 39.31 -29.26
C ILE A 640 0.90 40.74 -29.21
N THR A 641 0.15 41.07 -28.16
CA THR A 641 -0.32 42.44 -27.90
C THR A 641 0.38 42.97 -26.66
N ASN A 642 1.22 43.98 -26.84
CA ASN A 642 1.91 44.64 -25.73
C ASN A 642 1.32 46.03 -25.46
N ILE A 643 0.66 46.17 -24.31
CA ILE A 643 0.14 47.44 -23.76
C ILE A 643 0.99 47.91 -22.57
N GLY A 644 1.63 46.96 -21.87
CA GLY A 644 2.55 47.21 -20.75
C GLY A 644 4.01 47.37 -21.20
N ILE A 645 4.91 46.70 -20.49
CA ILE A 645 6.35 46.67 -20.79
C ILE A 645 6.73 45.30 -21.39
N LEU A 646 7.38 45.30 -22.55
CA LEU A 646 8.00 44.13 -23.17
C LEU A 646 9.51 44.33 -23.22
N ASP A 647 10.26 43.62 -22.39
CA ASP A 647 11.72 43.65 -22.36
C ASP A 647 12.28 42.46 -23.15
N ASN A 648 12.80 42.71 -24.35
CA ASN A 648 13.44 41.68 -25.15
C ASN A 648 14.96 41.71 -24.93
N LEU A 649 15.47 40.75 -24.15
CA LEU A 649 16.91 40.53 -23.93
C LEU A 649 17.46 39.37 -24.78
N GLY A 650 16.58 38.51 -25.29
CA GLY A 650 16.90 37.34 -26.11
C GLY A 650 16.68 37.54 -27.61
N THR A 651 16.10 36.54 -28.27
CA THR A 651 15.68 36.60 -29.68
C THR A 651 14.16 36.58 -29.76
N LEU A 652 13.58 37.52 -30.50
CA LEU A 652 12.16 37.55 -30.85
C LEU A 652 12.02 37.44 -32.37
N LEU A 653 11.56 36.29 -32.84
CA LEU A 653 11.26 36.02 -34.25
C LEU A 653 9.76 36.02 -34.49
N ASN A 654 9.30 37.04 -35.20
CA ASN A 654 7.89 37.26 -35.45
C ASN A 654 7.47 36.79 -36.86
N PHE A 655 6.68 35.72 -36.89
CA PHE A 655 6.07 35.15 -38.08
C PHE A 655 4.59 35.50 -38.23
N ASP A 656 4.03 36.36 -37.37
CA ASP A 656 2.66 36.89 -37.52
C ASP A 656 2.57 38.29 -36.86
N THR A 657 1.68 38.51 -35.90
CA THR A 657 1.30 39.87 -35.46
C THR A 657 1.94 40.21 -34.13
N ILE A 658 2.66 41.35 -34.09
CA ILE A 658 3.03 42.05 -32.86
C ILE A 658 2.38 43.45 -32.91
N ASP A 659 1.44 43.71 -31.99
CA ASP A 659 0.86 45.04 -31.77
C ASP A 659 1.46 45.65 -30.50
N ASN A 660 2.37 46.61 -30.69
CA ASN A 660 2.97 47.35 -29.58
C ASN A 660 2.29 48.71 -29.40
N SER A 661 1.45 48.84 -28.38
CA SER A 661 0.89 50.11 -27.91
C SER A 661 1.48 50.58 -26.57
N GLY A 662 2.22 49.71 -25.89
CA GLY A 662 2.97 49.98 -24.66
C GLY A 662 4.43 50.38 -24.91
N THR A 663 5.34 49.86 -24.10
CA THR A 663 6.79 50.03 -24.25
C THR A 663 7.43 48.71 -24.62
N LEU A 664 8.21 48.68 -25.70
CA LEU A 664 9.07 47.56 -26.09
C LEU A 664 10.53 48.00 -25.98
N ASN A 665 11.27 47.42 -25.04
CA ASN A 665 12.71 47.65 -24.88
C ASN A 665 13.49 46.52 -25.54
N ASN A 666 14.07 46.80 -26.71
CA ASN A 666 14.80 45.81 -27.49
C ASN A 666 16.31 45.87 -27.22
N LEU A 667 16.80 45.05 -26.30
CA LEU A 667 18.25 44.89 -26.07
C LEU A 667 18.81 43.64 -26.78
N GLY A 668 17.95 42.71 -27.15
CA GLY A 668 18.24 41.51 -27.93
C GLY A 668 17.99 41.65 -29.43
N ALA A 669 17.80 40.52 -30.11
CA ALA A 669 17.46 40.45 -31.52
C ALA A 669 15.93 40.48 -31.71
N LEU A 670 15.45 41.34 -32.61
CA LEU A 670 14.04 41.40 -33.00
C LEU A 670 13.95 41.40 -34.51
N ASP A 671 13.30 40.39 -35.10
CA ASP A 671 13.09 40.32 -36.55
C ASP A 671 11.67 39.87 -36.88
N SER A 672 11.11 40.45 -37.95
CA SER A 672 9.80 40.09 -38.50
C SER A 672 9.97 39.66 -39.96
N PRO A 673 10.35 38.39 -40.24
CA PRO A 673 10.67 37.93 -41.59
C PRO A 673 9.49 37.87 -42.57
N SER A 674 8.25 37.77 -42.08
CA SER A 674 7.10 37.47 -42.94
C SER A 674 5.96 38.48 -42.89
N PHE A 675 5.90 39.29 -41.84
CA PHE A 675 4.83 40.28 -41.60
C PHE A 675 5.42 41.64 -41.26
N ASP A 676 4.63 42.68 -41.52
CA ASP A 676 5.00 44.05 -41.21
C ASP A 676 4.88 44.26 -39.69
N PHE A 677 5.75 45.10 -39.12
CA PHE A 677 5.76 45.38 -37.68
C PHE A 677 5.08 46.73 -37.42
N ASP A 678 4.00 46.73 -36.62
CA ASP A 678 3.24 47.93 -36.29
C ASP A 678 3.55 48.42 -34.87
N ASN A 679 4.13 49.61 -34.76
CA ASN A 679 4.43 50.27 -33.49
C ASN A 679 3.55 51.50 -33.27
N SER A 680 2.60 51.44 -32.34
CA SER A 680 1.82 52.61 -31.90
C SER A 680 2.26 53.17 -30.54
N GLY A 681 3.06 52.40 -29.79
CA GLY A 681 3.65 52.75 -28.49
C GLY A 681 5.09 53.25 -28.59
N THR A 682 5.91 52.90 -27.61
CA THR A 682 7.34 53.23 -27.57
C THR A 682 8.17 52.00 -27.93
N LEU A 683 9.08 52.12 -28.88
CA LEU A 683 10.11 51.15 -29.19
C LEU A 683 11.48 51.76 -28.88
N THR A 684 12.21 51.15 -27.94
CA THR A 684 13.57 51.58 -27.59
C THR A 684 14.59 50.48 -27.85
N GLY A 685 15.88 50.83 -27.84
CA GLY A 685 16.96 49.86 -27.85
C GLY A 685 17.65 49.73 -29.21
N ILE A 686 18.37 48.65 -29.42
CA ILE A 686 19.16 48.41 -30.65
C ILE A 686 18.43 47.42 -31.54
N ASN A 687 18.62 47.48 -32.85
CA ASN A 687 18.29 46.33 -33.70
C ASN A 687 19.22 46.23 -34.90
N THR A 688 19.53 45.00 -35.27
CA THR A 688 20.45 44.68 -36.36
C THR A 688 19.74 44.25 -37.64
N SER A 689 18.46 43.88 -37.59
CA SER A 689 17.69 43.49 -38.78
C SER A 689 16.18 43.48 -38.57
N HIS A 690 15.43 44.15 -39.45
CA HIS A 690 14.00 43.91 -39.70
C HIS A 690 13.82 43.58 -41.18
N GLN A 691 13.43 42.37 -41.53
CA GLN A 691 13.39 41.91 -42.92
C GLN A 691 12.17 42.39 -43.75
N ARG A 692 11.15 42.97 -43.10
CA ARG A 692 9.92 43.48 -43.73
C ARG A 692 9.64 44.93 -43.35
N ASP A 693 8.56 45.47 -43.89
CA ASP A 693 8.19 46.87 -43.69
C ASP A 693 7.88 47.14 -42.21
N PHE A 694 8.39 48.27 -41.72
CA PHE A 694 8.17 48.71 -40.34
C PHE A 694 7.32 49.98 -40.34
N ASN A 695 6.15 49.93 -39.69
CA ASN A 695 5.24 51.06 -39.57
C ASN A 695 5.31 51.63 -38.15
N ASN A 696 5.83 52.85 -38.05
CA ASN A 696 5.87 53.59 -36.79
C ASN A 696 4.76 54.64 -36.76
N ALA A 697 3.80 54.49 -35.86
CA ALA A 697 2.83 55.49 -35.48
C ALA A 697 3.10 56.12 -34.10
N GLY A 698 4.01 55.51 -33.31
CA GLY A 698 4.41 55.94 -31.97
C GLY A 698 5.83 56.51 -31.88
N VAL A 699 6.55 56.21 -30.80
CA VAL A 699 7.91 56.66 -30.54
C VAL A 699 8.92 55.59 -30.95
N LEU A 700 9.91 55.95 -31.77
CA LEU A 700 11.11 55.16 -32.00
C LEU A 700 12.29 55.88 -31.34
N SER A 701 12.97 55.21 -30.42
CA SER A 701 14.18 55.68 -29.75
C SER A 701 15.30 54.67 -29.93
N PRO A 702 16.14 54.79 -30.97
CA PRO A 702 17.39 54.01 -31.03
C PRO A 702 18.14 54.12 -29.70
N GLY A 703 18.57 53.00 -29.13
CA GLY A 703 18.98 52.89 -27.73
C GLY A 703 20.46 52.56 -27.50
N ASN A 704 20.85 52.47 -26.23
CA ASN A 704 22.23 52.70 -25.73
C ASN A 704 22.89 53.91 -26.40
N SER A 705 22.07 54.94 -26.48
CA SER A 705 22.31 56.26 -27.00
C SER A 705 23.69 56.79 -26.67
N PRO A 706 24.53 56.98 -27.69
CA PRO A 706 24.27 56.75 -29.11
C PRO A 706 24.16 55.29 -29.60
N GLY A 707 23.08 54.92 -30.29
CA GLY A 707 22.91 53.61 -30.93
C GLY A 707 22.28 53.59 -32.31
N THR A 708 22.32 52.43 -32.95
CA THR A 708 21.81 52.23 -34.32
C THR A 708 20.63 51.27 -34.33
N TYR A 709 19.55 51.67 -35.01
CA TYR A 709 18.40 50.83 -35.29
C TYR A 709 18.32 50.54 -36.80
N THR A 710 18.38 49.27 -37.19
CA THR A 710 18.48 48.85 -38.59
C THR A 710 17.18 48.24 -39.12
N PHE A 711 16.74 48.69 -40.29
CA PHE A 711 15.63 48.17 -41.08
C PHE A 711 16.14 47.68 -42.44
N ASN A 712 15.86 46.42 -42.79
CA ASN A 712 16.32 45.79 -44.04
C ASN A 712 15.30 45.89 -45.18
N ASP A 713 14.12 46.46 -44.93
CA ASP A 713 13.14 46.86 -45.96
C ASP A 713 12.72 48.32 -45.75
N SER A 714 11.46 48.68 -45.98
CA SER A 714 11.00 50.06 -45.87
C SER A 714 10.64 50.44 -44.43
N TYR A 715 10.98 51.67 -44.05
CA TYR A 715 10.63 52.27 -42.78
C TYR A 715 9.63 53.40 -43.01
N THR A 716 8.41 53.24 -42.49
CA THR A 716 7.36 54.27 -42.56
C THR A 716 7.24 54.98 -41.23
N HIS A 717 7.61 56.25 -41.21
CA HIS A 717 7.43 57.15 -40.08
C HIS A 717 6.16 57.98 -40.27
N GLU A 718 5.08 57.58 -39.60
CA GLU A 718 3.76 58.18 -39.81
C GLU A 718 3.63 59.61 -39.25
N SER A 719 2.49 60.25 -39.52
CA SER A 719 2.22 61.63 -39.10
C SER A 719 2.15 61.85 -37.59
N THR A 720 1.85 60.80 -36.81
CA THR A 720 1.80 60.83 -35.34
C THR A 720 3.11 60.39 -34.70
N ALA A 721 4.03 59.86 -35.49
CA ALA A 721 5.24 59.25 -34.99
C ALA A 721 6.27 60.29 -34.51
N THR A 722 7.10 59.87 -33.57
CA THR A 722 8.25 60.65 -33.08
C THR A 722 9.52 59.81 -33.17
N LEU A 723 10.54 60.32 -33.84
CA LEU A 723 11.90 59.77 -33.79
C LEU A 723 12.68 60.58 -32.76
N THR A 724 13.08 59.97 -31.66
CA THR A 724 14.00 60.56 -30.70
C THR A 724 15.43 60.24 -31.10
N THR A 725 16.31 61.23 -31.07
CA THR A 725 17.71 61.11 -31.50
C THR A 725 18.61 61.84 -30.52
N GLU A 726 19.60 61.15 -30.00
CA GLU A 726 20.54 61.67 -29.03
C GLU A 726 21.92 61.91 -29.65
N LEU A 727 22.51 63.08 -29.37
CA LEU A 727 23.84 63.47 -29.81
C LEU A 727 24.77 63.59 -28.60
N GLU A 728 25.79 62.74 -28.52
CA GLU A 728 26.79 62.78 -27.45
C GLU A 728 28.12 63.39 -27.92
N SER A 729 28.50 63.16 -29.19
CA SER A 729 29.66 63.77 -29.84
C SER A 729 29.50 63.78 -31.36
N THR A 730 30.44 64.37 -32.09
CA THR A 730 30.43 64.36 -33.57
C THR A 730 30.64 62.98 -34.19
N THR A 731 30.97 61.96 -33.40
CA THR A 731 31.14 60.58 -33.86
C THR A 731 30.26 59.58 -33.12
N ASN A 732 29.48 60.04 -32.14
CA ASN A 732 28.60 59.21 -31.33
C ASN A 732 27.25 59.92 -31.25
N PHE A 733 26.29 59.45 -32.05
CA PHE A 733 24.90 59.90 -32.10
C PHE A 733 23.99 58.78 -32.62
N ASP A 734 22.69 58.86 -32.34
CA ASP A 734 21.74 57.85 -32.79
C ASP A 734 21.59 57.83 -34.32
N ILE A 735 21.41 56.63 -34.87
CA ILE A 735 21.24 56.41 -36.31
C ILE A 735 20.06 55.47 -36.55
N VAL A 736 19.17 55.86 -37.45
CA VAL A 736 18.23 54.95 -38.11
C VAL A 736 18.81 54.54 -39.47
N ALA A 737 19.13 53.27 -39.63
CA ALA A 737 19.69 52.73 -40.88
C ALA A 737 18.62 51.93 -41.63
N VAL A 738 18.30 52.33 -42.85
CA VAL A 738 17.26 51.70 -43.68
C VAL A 738 17.92 51.26 -45.00
N THR A 739 17.75 50.01 -45.42
CA THR A 739 18.24 49.59 -46.76
C THR A 739 17.21 49.88 -47.85
N GLY A 740 15.92 49.86 -47.51
CA GLY A 740 14.79 50.19 -48.38
C GLY A 740 14.45 51.69 -48.40
N THR A 741 13.14 51.99 -48.46
CA THR A 741 12.66 53.38 -48.48
C THR A 741 12.34 53.87 -47.07
N ALA A 742 12.90 55.01 -46.65
CA ALA A 742 12.48 55.73 -45.45
C ALA A 742 11.42 56.77 -45.82
N ASN A 743 10.14 56.50 -45.49
CA ASN A 743 9.03 57.43 -45.70
C ASN A 743 8.86 58.30 -44.43
N LEU A 744 9.24 59.57 -44.51
CA LEU A 744 9.30 60.47 -43.36
C LEU A 744 8.11 61.45 -43.30
N ASN A 745 7.46 61.50 -42.15
CA ASN A 745 6.47 62.50 -41.72
C ASN A 745 6.72 62.82 -40.24
N GLY A 746 5.70 63.16 -39.45
CA GLY A 746 5.79 63.14 -37.98
C GLY A 746 6.81 64.12 -37.40
N THR A 747 7.39 63.75 -36.25
CA THR A 747 8.27 64.60 -35.46
C THR A 747 9.67 64.01 -35.34
N LEU A 748 10.69 64.83 -35.58
CA LEU A 748 12.07 64.55 -35.16
C LEU A 748 12.35 65.31 -33.87
N ASP A 749 12.76 64.61 -32.81
CA ASP A 749 13.14 65.17 -31.52
C ASP A 749 14.62 64.89 -31.22
N VAL A 750 15.42 65.95 -31.06
CA VAL A 750 16.89 65.84 -30.95
C VAL A 750 17.35 66.34 -29.59
N ASN A 751 18.06 65.48 -28.85
CA ASN A 751 18.56 65.74 -27.51
C ASN A 751 20.09 65.75 -27.48
N LEU A 752 20.68 66.72 -26.77
CA LEU A 752 22.13 66.74 -26.51
C LEU A 752 22.41 66.03 -25.18
N LEU A 753 23.26 65.01 -25.20
CA LEU A 753 23.63 64.25 -24.00
C LEU A 753 24.92 64.75 -23.36
N ASN A 754 25.13 64.43 -22.09
CA ASN A 754 26.39 64.61 -21.36
C ASN A 754 27.01 66.03 -21.41
N GLY A 755 26.17 67.06 -21.60
CA GLY A 755 26.62 68.45 -21.73
C GLY A 755 27.33 68.76 -23.05
N PHE A 756 27.14 67.93 -24.08
CA PHE A 756 27.72 68.13 -25.40
C PHE A 756 27.31 69.49 -25.97
N THR A 757 28.31 70.25 -26.44
CA THR A 757 28.13 71.55 -27.08
C THR A 757 28.63 71.48 -28.53
N PRO A 758 27.74 71.25 -29.51
CA PRO A 758 28.12 71.21 -30.92
C PRO A 758 28.83 72.50 -31.36
N SER A 759 29.81 72.37 -32.24
CA SER A 759 30.52 73.49 -32.88
C SER A 759 29.91 73.83 -34.23
N LEU A 760 30.10 75.07 -34.67
CA LEU A 760 29.70 75.53 -35.99
C LEU A 760 30.31 74.65 -37.09
N GLY A 761 29.46 74.09 -37.95
CA GLY A 761 29.84 73.19 -39.05
C GLY A 761 29.88 71.71 -38.68
N ASP A 762 29.60 71.34 -37.42
CA ASP A 762 29.44 69.94 -37.04
C ASP A 762 28.21 69.33 -37.74
N THR A 763 28.35 68.09 -38.21
CA THR A 763 27.31 67.36 -38.94
C THR A 763 27.03 65.99 -38.33
N PHE A 764 25.77 65.55 -38.33
CA PHE A 764 25.31 64.28 -37.77
C PHE A 764 24.37 63.58 -38.75
N THR A 765 24.74 62.41 -39.28
CA THR A 765 23.90 61.62 -40.20
C THR A 765 22.96 60.72 -39.41
N ILE A 766 21.79 61.24 -39.04
CA ILE A 766 20.86 60.58 -38.13
C ILE A 766 19.98 59.52 -38.80
N LEU A 767 19.92 59.55 -40.14
CA LEU A 767 19.21 58.53 -40.92
C LEU A 767 19.96 58.25 -42.22
N THR A 768 20.11 56.96 -42.54
CA THR A 768 20.56 56.49 -43.86
C THR A 768 19.46 55.61 -44.47
N ALA A 769 19.25 55.71 -45.78
CA ALA A 769 18.21 54.98 -46.51
C ALA A 769 18.67 54.59 -47.92
N GLY A 770 18.12 53.52 -48.49
CA GLY A 770 18.19 53.29 -49.93
C GLY A 770 17.48 54.39 -50.73
N THR A 771 16.39 54.92 -50.19
CA THR A 771 15.77 56.17 -50.64
C THR A 771 15.09 56.89 -49.47
N VAL A 772 15.31 58.19 -49.33
CA VAL A 772 14.55 59.05 -48.41
C VAL A 772 13.39 59.69 -49.17
N SER A 773 12.17 59.53 -48.67
CA SER A 773 10.94 60.08 -49.23
C SER A 773 10.20 60.90 -48.16
N GLY A 774 9.83 62.15 -48.48
CA GLY A 774 9.21 63.05 -47.50
C GLY A 774 10.22 63.76 -46.59
N THR A 775 9.71 64.42 -45.56
CA THR A 775 10.47 65.18 -44.55
C THR A 775 9.77 65.06 -43.21
N PHE A 776 10.51 65.20 -42.10
CA PHE A 776 9.88 65.38 -40.80
C PHE A 776 8.99 66.63 -40.82
N ALA A 777 7.72 66.50 -40.43
CA ALA A 777 6.77 67.60 -40.44
C ALA A 777 7.04 68.60 -39.32
N THR A 778 7.56 68.11 -38.19
CA THR A 778 7.97 68.91 -37.03
C THR A 778 9.39 68.53 -36.64
N THR A 779 10.22 69.53 -36.29
CA THR A 779 11.58 69.31 -35.77
C THR A 779 11.75 70.04 -34.44
N ASN A 780 12.03 69.28 -33.39
CA ASN A 780 12.35 69.77 -32.05
C ASN A 780 13.86 69.68 -31.88
N LEU A 781 14.56 70.78 -32.15
CA LEU A 781 16.03 70.83 -32.17
C LEU A 781 16.58 71.56 -30.94
N PRO A 782 17.78 71.21 -30.45
CA PRO A 782 18.38 71.83 -29.28
C PRO A 782 18.50 73.35 -29.42
N THR A 783 18.02 74.08 -28.41
CA THR A 783 18.07 75.55 -28.37
C THR A 783 19.50 76.08 -28.21
N GLY A 784 19.77 77.30 -28.68
CA GLY A 784 21.10 77.94 -28.57
C GLY A 784 21.99 77.78 -29.80
N TYR A 785 21.53 77.01 -30.79
CA TYR A 785 22.18 76.78 -32.07
C TYR A 785 21.23 77.11 -33.22
N THR A 786 21.78 77.35 -34.40
CA THR A 786 21.01 77.32 -35.65
C THR A 786 21.29 75.99 -36.32
N TRP A 787 20.25 75.20 -36.54
CA TRP A 787 20.37 73.87 -37.16
C TRP A 787 19.82 73.91 -38.58
N SER A 788 20.50 73.24 -39.51
CA SER A 788 19.94 72.86 -40.81
C SER A 788 19.64 71.36 -40.79
N VAL A 789 18.43 70.98 -41.22
CA VAL A 789 18.09 69.57 -41.47
C VAL A 789 18.15 69.35 -42.97
N ASN A 790 19.23 68.72 -43.42
CA ASN A 790 19.54 68.52 -44.82
C ASN A 790 19.05 67.12 -45.24
N TYR A 791 18.10 67.08 -46.16
CA TYR A 791 17.59 65.82 -46.74
C TYR A 791 18.25 65.58 -48.09
N SER A 792 18.93 64.44 -48.23
CA SER A 792 19.46 63.96 -49.51
C SER A 792 18.60 62.81 -50.04
N ALA A 793 18.95 62.24 -51.19
CA ALA A 793 18.25 61.07 -51.72
C ALA A 793 18.40 59.83 -50.81
N THR A 794 19.43 59.78 -49.95
CA THR A 794 19.80 58.58 -49.17
C THR A 794 20.12 58.87 -47.70
N GLU A 795 20.11 60.13 -47.25
CA GLU A 795 20.55 60.51 -45.91
C GLU A 795 19.74 61.68 -45.35
N VAL A 796 19.58 61.72 -44.03
CA VAL A 796 19.16 62.93 -43.28
C VAL A 796 20.30 63.37 -42.39
N ILE A 797 20.80 64.58 -42.63
CA ILE A 797 21.97 65.14 -41.94
C ILE A 797 21.56 66.39 -41.17
N LEU A 798 21.83 66.41 -39.87
CA LEU A 798 21.78 67.62 -39.05
C LEU A 798 23.10 68.37 -39.18
N GLU A 799 23.08 69.67 -39.46
CA GLU A 799 24.26 70.53 -39.49
C GLU A 799 24.09 71.73 -38.55
N VAL A 800 25.09 72.00 -37.72
CA VAL A 800 25.15 73.24 -36.93
C VAL A 800 25.54 74.37 -37.88
N ALA A 801 24.56 75.07 -38.42
CA ALA A 801 24.76 76.09 -39.43
C ALA A 801 25.12 77.45 -38.82
N SER A 802 25.91 78.22 -39.56
CA SER A 802 25.97 79.66 -39.33
C SER A 802 24.73 80.28 -39.95
N THR A 803 24.20 81.33 -39.35
CA THR A 803 23.21 82.15 -40.03
C THR A 803 23.83 82.62 -41.35
N LEU A 804 23.36 82.08 -42.49
CA LEU A 804 23.45 82.80 -43.74
C LEU A 804 22.57 84.03 -43.57
N SER A 805 23.15 85.12 -43.08
CA SER A 805 22.52 86.41 -43.32
C SER A 805 22.44 86.54 -44.83
N SER A 806 21.24 86.74 -45.38
CA SER A 806 21.17 87.55 -46.59
C SER A 806 21.91 88.84 -46.22
N GLN A 807 23.01 89.15 -46.92
CA GLN A 807 23.46 90.53 -46.88
C GLN A 807 22.31 91.34 -47.46
N ASP A 808 21.50 91.93 -46.57
CA ASP A 808 20.86 93.18 -46.91
C ASP A 808 22.01 94.07 -47.35
N PHE A 809 22.08 94.34 -48.65
CA PHE A 809 22.92 95.41 -49.16
C PHE A 809 22.39 96.68 -48.50
N ASP A 810 23.02 97.10 -47.40
CA ASP A 810 22.87 98.44 -46.86
C ASP A 810 23.21 99.39 -47.99
N VAL A 811 22.16 99.89 -48.65
CA VAL A 811 22.25 100.89 -49.70
C VAL A 811 23.00 102.07 -49.08
N LEU A 812 24.23 102.33 -49.54
CA LEU A 812 25.00 103.51 -49.18
C LEU A 812 24.09 104.74 -49.22
N SER A 813 23.72 105.24 -48.05
CA SER A 813 22.80 106.37 -47.90
C SER A 813 23.62 107.64 -47.69
N PHE A 814 23.38 108.65 -48.53
CA PHE A 814 23.90 110.00 -48.33
C PHE A 814 22.78 111.01 -48.56
N SER A 815 22.88 112.20 -47.98
CA SER A 815 21.92 113.28 -48.22
C SER A 815 22.55 114.43 -49.01
N LEU A 816 21.73 115.09 -49.84
CA LEU A 816 22.08 116.30 -50.58
C LEU A 816 21.26 117.45 -49.99
N TYR A 817 21.91 118.49 -49.49
CA TYR A 817 21.20 119.67 -49.02
C TYR A 817 21.96 120.99 -49.28
N PRO A 818 21.25 122.10 -49.53
CA PRO A 818 19.82 122.11 -49.89
C PRO A 818 19.60 121.40 -51.24
N ASN A 819 18.44 120.77 -51.42
CA ASN A 819 18.00 120.18 -52.68
C ASN A 819 16.47 120.36 -52.78
N PRO A 820 15.95 121.34 -53.55
CA PRO A 820 16.66 122.11 -54.58
C PRO A 820 17.76 123.04 -54.05
N ALA A 821 18.83 123.21 -54.82
CA ALA A 821 19.99 124.06 -54.53
C ALA A 821 20.08 125.21 -55.54
N LYS A 822 20.69 126.34 -55.16
CA LYS A 822 20.86 127.49 -56.05
C LYS A 822 22.31 127.65 -56.46
N ASP A 823 23.14 128.11 -55.53
CA ASP A 823 24.55 128.39 -55.80
C ASP A 823 25.50 127.30 -55.30
N GLN A 824 25.08 126.49 -54.32
CA GLN A 824 25.89 125.38 -53.79
C GLN A 824 25.00 124.31 -53.14
N PHE A 825 25.53 123.10 -53.01
CA PHE A 825 24.93 122.02 -52.22
C PHE A 825 26.01 121.18 -51.54
N THR A 826 25.65 120.54 -50.43
CA THR A 826 26.53 119.68 -49.64
C THR A 826 26.06 118.22 -49.68
N ILE A 827 27.02 117.31 -49.84
CA ILE A 827 26.88 115.87 -49.67
C ILE A 827 27.25 115.53 -48.23
N GLN A 828 26.28 115.04 -47.45
CA GLN A 828 26.57 114.49 -46.14
C GLN A 828 26.60 112.97 -46.18
N LEU A 829 27.78 112.43 -45.85
CA LEU A 829 28.08 111.01 -45.73
C LEU A 829 27.97 110.57 -44.28
N ASP A 830 27.64 109.30 -44.07
CA ASP A 830 27.72 108.68 -42.75
C ASP A 830 29.19 108.57 -42.27
N LEU A 831 29.40 108.70 -40.95
CA LEU A 831 30.70 108.87 -40.27
C LEU A 831 31.79 107.83 -40.60
N ALA A 832 31.43 106.70 -41.22
CA ALA A 832 32.33 105.60 -41.54
C ALA A 832 32.77 105.53 -43.03
N SER A 833 32.34 106.49 -43.88
CA SER A 833 32.58 106.47 -45.34
C SER A 833 33.46 107.62 -45.79
N LYS A 834 34.61 107.34 -46.44
CA LYS A 834 35.51 108.38 -46.97
C LYS A 834 35.12 108.71 -48.42
N LEU A 835 34.92 110.00 -48.73
CA LEU A 835 34.66 110.45 -50.09
C LEU A 835 35.91 110.27 -50.97
N GLU A 836 35.76 109.64 -52.13
CA GLU A 836 36.83 109.49 -53.12
C GLU A 836 36.63 110.39 -54.33
N LYS A 837 35.38 110.49 -54.82
CA LYS A 837 35.02 111.23 -56.02
C LYS A 837 33.52 111.49 -56.08
N VAL A 838 33.14 112.64 -56.65
CA VAL A 838 31.77 113.00 -57.02
C VAL A 838 31.74 113.35 -58.49
N ASN A 839 30.81 112.77 -59.24
CA ASN A 839 30.51 113.14 -60.62
C ASN A 839 29.08 113.69 -60.68
N ILE A 840 28.88 114.84 -61.33
CA ILE A 840 27.56 115.40 -61.60
C ILE A 840 27.26 115.22 -63.08
N TYR A 841 26.13 114.61 -63.40
CA TYR A 841 25.67 114.35 -64.76
C TYR A 841 24.46 115.20 -65.09
N ASN A 842 24.40 115.73 -66.31
CA ASN A 842 23.16 116.28 -66.86
C ASN A 842 22.17 115.15 -67.19
N MET A 843 20.95 115.50 -67.61
CA MET A 843 19.90 114.54 -67.98
C MET A 843 20.24 113.67 -69.21
N LEU A 844 21.27 114.01 -69.97
CA LEU A 844 21.79 113.23 -71.11
C LEU A 844 22.88 112.23 -70.68
N GLY A 845 23.23 112.18 -69.38
CA GLY A 845 24.27 111.29 -68.85
C GLY A 845 25.70 111.78 -69.08
N GLN A 846 25.90 113.04 -69.48
CA GLN A 846 27.23 113.64 -69.64
C GLN A 846 27.71 114.23 -68.32
N VAL A 847 28.97 114.00 -67.95
CA VAL A 847 29.58 114.60 -66.76
C VAL A 847 29.78 116.09 -66.98
N VAL A 848 29.10 116.92 -66.18
CA VAL A 848 29.21 118.39 -66.23
C VAL A 848 30.14 118.96 -65.16
N LEU A 849 30.35 118.22 -64.06
CA LEU A 849 31.29 118.59 -63.00
C LEU A 849 31.84 117.34 -62.33
N THR A 850 33.11 117.36 -61.96
CA THR A 850 33.75 116.32 -61.15
C THR A 850 34.54 116.95 -60.02
N THR A 851 34.35 116.45 -58.81
CA THR A 851 35.01 116.99 -57.61
C THR A 851 35.32 115.91 -56.60
N LYS A 852 36.09 116.24 -55.56
CA LYS A 852 36.43 115.35 -54.44
C LYS A 852 36.08 115.96 -53.08
N VAL A 853 35.35 117.07 -53.07
CA VAL A 853 34.88 117.74 -51.85
C VAL A 853 33.39 117.51 -51.67
N THR A 854 32.92 117.61 -50.42
CA THR A 854 31.51 117.40 -50.05
C THR A 854 30.65 118.65 -50.23
N ASN A 855 31.21 119.86 -50.11
CA ASN A 855 30.49 121.09 -50.42
C ASN A 855 30.85 121.56 -51.83
N ILE A 856 29.85 121.72 -52.70
CA ILE A 856 30.02 121.84 -54.14
C ILE A 856 29.33 123.11 -54.61
N ASP A 857 30.11 124.00 -55.24
CA ASP A 857 29.61 125.19 -55.92
C ASP A 857 28.93 124.78 -57.25
N SER A 858 27.66 125.12 -57.38
CA SER A 858 26.82 124.85 -58.53
C SER A 858 26.42 126.11 -59.31
N SER A 859 26.92 127.30 -58.95
CA SER A 859 26.55 128.60 -59.55
C SER A 859 26.83 128.70 -61.06
N ASN A 860 27.77 127.91 -61.58
CA ASN A 860 28.13 127.87 -63.00
C ASN A 860 27.34 126.82 -63.80
N LEU A 861 26.41 126.10 -63.18
CA LEU A 861 25.51 125.15 -63.83
C LEU A 861 24.15 125.81 -64.09
N ALA A 862 23.51 125.47 -65.21
CA ALA A 862 22.17 125.98 -65.52
C ALA A 862 21.11 125.35 -64.60
N SER A 863 20.03 126.09 -64.30
CA SER A 863 18.89 125.55 -63.55
C SER A 863 18.31 124.31 -64.25
N GLY A 864 18.07 123.24 -63.49
CA GLY A 864 17.65 121.95 -64.05
C GLY A 864 17.86 120.75 -63.13
N SER A 865 17.49 119.57 -63.59
CA SER A 865 17.73 118.31 -62.87
C SER A 865 19.07 117.70 -63.26
N TYR A 866 19.80 117.20 -62.26
CA TYR A 866 21.09 116.53 -62.40
C TYR A 866 21.12 115.23 -61.60
N PHE A 867 22.05 114.34 -61.93
CA PHE A 867 22.37 113.17 -61.12
C PHE A 867 23.75 113.33 -60.49
N VAL A 868 23.85 113.16 -59.19
CA VAL A 868 25.09 113.22 -58.42
C VAL A 868 25.49 111.81 -58.04
N GLU A 869 26.51 111.27 -58.71
CA GLU A 869 27.14 110.00 -58.36
C GLU A 869 28.24 110.28 -57.34
N VAL A 870 28.10 109.66 -56.16
CA VAL A 870 29.05 109.75 -55.06
C VAL A 870 29.76 108.41 -54.92
N ILE A 871 31.07 108.45 -55.06
CA ILE A 871 31.96 107.29 -54.94
C ILE A 871 32.75 107.44 -53.64
N THR A 872 32.64 106.43 -52.80
CA THR A 872 33.30 106.35 -51.50
C THR A 872 34.15 105.09 -51.40
N SER A 873 34.98 105.00 -50.36
CA SER A 873 35.77 103.80 -50.05
C SER A 873 34.95 102.52 -49.82
N LYS A 874 33.62 102.62 -49.73
CA LYS A 874 32.70 101.49 -49.52
C LYS A 874 31.83 101.17 -50.74
N GLY A 875 31.92 101.95 -51.82
CA GLY A 875 31.12 101.77 -53.04
C GLY A 875 30.60 103.08 -53.64
N LYS A 876 29.77 102.96 -54.69
CA LYS A 876 29.21 104.10 -55.43
C LYS A 876 27.68 104.10 -55.38
N THR A 877 27.08 105.28 -55.29
CA THR A 877 25.62 105.47 -55.29
C THR A 877 25.26 106.81 -55.94
N THR A 878 24.04 106.97 -56.46
CA THR A 878 23.61 108.17 -57.21
C THR A 878 22.31 108.74 -56.66
N LYS A 879 22.23 110.06 -56.47
CA LYS A 879 20.97 110.76 -56.14
C LYS A 879 20.68 111.91 -57.09
N LYS A 880 19.40 112.22 -57.26
CA LYS A 880 18.93 113.35 -58.06
C LYS A 880 19.14 114.67 -57.30
N LEU A 881 19.69 115.66 -57.98
CA LEU A 881 19.83 117.05 -57.55
C LEU A 881 18.96 117.95 -58.43
N ILE A 882 18.32 118.94 -57.84
CA ILE A 882 17.57 119.97 -58.52
C ILE A 882 18.30 121.30 -58.30
N LEU A 883 18.64 122.01 -59.38
CA LEU A 883 19.19 123.35 -59.32
C LEU A 883 18.14 124.39 -59.75
N GLU A 884 17.92 125.43 -58.95
CA GLU A 884 16.97 126.53 -59.19
C GLU A 884 17.59 127.73 -59.90
#